data_AF-B0F481-F1
#
_entry.id   AF-B0F481-F1
#
_cell.length_a   1.000
_cell.length_b   1.000
_cell.length_c   1.000
_cell.angle_alpha   90.00
_cell.angle_beta   90.00
_cell.angle_gamma   90.00
#
_symmetry.space_group_name_H-M   'P 1'
#
loop_
_entity.id
_entity.type
_entity.pdbx_description
1 polymer ?
#
loop_
_entity_poly.entity_id
_entity_poly.type
_entity_poly.pdbx_seq_one_letter_code
_entity_poly.pdbx_strand_id
1 'polypeptide(L)'
;MIPVTATLIRHRLRHLRHRIRFKSTSVSPFHLPLNHPTYLIWSANTSLGKTLVSTGIAASFLLQQPSSSATKLLYLKPIQTGFPSDSDSRFVFSKLDSLSLRRQIPISISNSVLHSSLPAAKSLGLNVEVSESGMCSLNFRDEKTVTGAPELLCKTLYAWEAAISPHLAAERENATVEDSVVLQMIEKCLKEEMECGVKSEKSDLLCLVETAGGVASPGPSGTLQCDLYRPFRLPGILVGDGRLGGISGTIAAYESLKLRGYDIAAVVFEDHGLVNEVPLTSYLRNKVPVLVLPPVPKDPSDDLIEWFVESDGVFKALKETMVLANLERLERLNGMAKLAGEVFWWPFTQHKLVHQETVTVIDSRCGENFSIYKASDNSSLSQQFDACASWWTQGPDPTFQAELAREMGYTAARFGHVMFPENVYEPALKCAELLLDGVGKGWASRVYFSDNGSTAIEIALKMAFRKFCVDHNFCEATEEEKHIVVKVIALRGSYHGDTLGAMEAQAPSPYTGFLQQPWYTGRGLFLDPPTVFLSNGSWNISLPESFSEIAPEYGTFTSRDEIFDKSRDASTLARIYSAYLSKHLQEHSGVRQSAHVGALIIEPVIHGAGGMHMVDPLFQRVLVNECRNRKIPVIFDEVFTGFWRLGVETTTELLGCKPDIACFAKLLTGGMVPLAVTLATDAVFDSFSGDSKLKALLHGHSYSAHAMGCATAAKAIQWFKDPETNHNITSQGKTLRELWDEELVQQISSHSAVQRVVVIGTLFALELKADASNSGYASLYAKSLLIMLREDGIFTRPLGNVIYLMCGPCTSPEICRRLLTKLYKRLGEFNRT
;
A
#
# COMPACT_ATOMS: atom_id res chain seq x y z
N MET A 1 -41.71 -6.55 27.16
CA MET A 1 -40.60 -6.20 26.24
C MET A 1 -39.68 -7.40 26.15
N ILE A 2 -39.42 -7.80 24.91
CA ILE A 2 -38.85 -9.05 24.43
C ILE A 2 -37.39 -9.20 24.93
N PRO A 3 -36.89 -10.43 25.19
CA PRO A 3 -35.52 -10.71 25.68
C PRO A 3 -34.45 -10.51 24.58
N VAL A 4 -34.44 -9.32 23.96
CA VAL A 4 -33.52 -8.94 22.89
C VAL A 4 -32.13 -8.59 23.45
N THR A 5 -32.03 -8.19 24.72
CA THR A 5 -30.76 -7.78 25.34
C THR A 5 -29.79 -8.94 25.58
N ALA A 6 -30.26 -10.11 26.05
CA ALA A 6 -29.37 -11.25 26.30
C ALA A 6 -28.81 -11.85 24.99
N THR A 7 -29.64 -11.89 23.93
CA THR A 7 -29.24 -12.41 22.62
C THR A 7 -28.32 -11.43 21.90
N LEU A 8 -28.56 -10.11 21.99
CA LEU A 8 -27.66 -9.09 21.44
C LEU A 8 -26.32 -9.03 22.19
N ILE A 9 -26.31 -9.21 23.51
CA ILE A 9 -25.07 -9.21 24.30
C ILE A 9 -24.29 -10.50 24.07
N ARG A 10 -24.94 -11.66 23.91
CA ARG A 10 -24.25 -12.90 23.49
C ARG A 10 -23.74 -12.81 22.06
N HIS A 11 -24.49 -12.19 21.13
CA HIS A 11 -24.00 -11.92 19.77
C HIS A 11 -22.83 -10.92 19.78
N ARG A 12 -22.91 -9.83 20.55
CA ARG A 12 -21.82 -8.86 20.66
C ARG A 12 -20.60 -9.44 21.37
N LEU A 13 -20.75 -10.25 22.43
CA LEU A 13 -19.63 -10.89 23.12
C LEU A 13 -19.02 -12.02 22.30
N ARG A 14 -19.80 -12.76 21.47
CA ARG A 14 -19.25 -13.67 20.47
C ARG A 14 -18.53 -12.92 19.36
N HIS A 15 -19.09 -11.82 18.84
CA HIS A 15 -18.41 -10.97 17.86
C HIS A 15 -17.24 -10.16 18.44
N LEU A 16 -17.20 -9.88 19.75
CA LEU A 16 -16.09 -9.19 20.42
C LEU A 16 -14.98 -10.16 20.84
N ARG A 17 -15.31 -11.40 21.20
CA ARG A 17 -14.32 -12.47 21.47
C ARG A 17 -13.78 -13.13 20.20
N HIS A 18 -14.54 -13.08 19.10
CA HIS A 18 -14.15 -13.59 17.78
C HIS A 18 -14.16 -12.54 16.66
N ARG A 19 -13.99 -11.25 16.98
CA ARG A 19 -13.10 -10.43 16.13
C ARG A 19 -11.73 -11.04 16.38
N ILE A 20 -11.52 -12.17 15.69
CA ILE A 20 -10.26 -12.86 15.54
C ILE A 20 -9.27 -11.72 15.43
N ARG A 21 -8.30 -11.69 16.35
CA ARG A 21 -7.08 -10.93 16.13
C ARG A 21 -6.67 -11.35 14.73
N PHE A 22 -7.01 -10.55 13.72
CA PHE A 22 -6.45 -10.63 12.40
C PHE A 22 -5.00 -10.29 12.66
N LYS A 23 -4.25 -11.29 13.14
CA LYS A 23 -2.82 -11.31 12.98
C LYS A 23 -2.74 -11.28 11.47
N SER A 24 -2.50 -10.11 10.92
CA SER A 24 -2.00 -9.94 9.57
C SER A 24 -0.65 -10.67 9.53
N THR A 25 -0.70 -12.01 9.53
CA THR A 25 0.39 -12.89 9.17
C THR A 25 0.42 -12.83 7.66
N SER A 26 1.18 -11.85 7.19
CA SER A 26 1.50 -11.57 5.81
C SER A 26 1.69 -12.85 4.99
N VAL A 27 1.01 -12.88 3.86
CA VAL A 27 1.28 -13.76 2.73
C VAL A 27 2.79 -13.70 2.43
N SER A 28 3.46 -14.85 2.46
CA SER A 28 4.78 -14.99 1.82
C SER A 28 4.64 -14.48 0.37
N PRO A 29 5.61 -13.71 -0.17
CA PRO A 29 5.47 -13.16 -1.52
C PRO A 29 5.07 -14.25 -2.51
N PHE A 30 3.91 -14.12 -3.16
CA PHE A 30 3.50 -15.12 -4.15
C PHE A 30 4.25 -14.91 -5.46
N HIS A 31 4.37 -15.98 -6.22
CA HIS A 31 4.82 -16.02 -7.60
C HIS A 31 3.80 -16.78 -8.43
N LEU A 32 3.37 -16.24 -9.56
CA LEU A 32 2.30 -16.81 -10.37
C LEU A 32 2.66 -16.68 -11.86
N PRO A 33 2.92 -17.78 -12.57
CA PRO A 33 3.14 -17.75 -14.02
C PRO A 33 1.91 -17.17 -14.75
N LEU A 34 2.11 -16.35 -15.80
CA LEU A 34 1.01 -15.87 -16.66
C LEU A 34 1.05 -16.44 -18.08
N ASN A 35 1.92 -17.43 -18.36
CA ASN A 35 2.03 -18.05 -19.69
C ASN A 35 0.71 -18.67 -20.20
N HIS A 36 -0.20 -18.99 -19.29
CA HIS A 36 -1.47 -19.63 -19.59
C HIS A 36 -2.63 -18.78 -19.08
N PRO A 37 -3.73 -18.65 -19.86
CA PRO A 37 -4.90 -17.91 -19.42
C PRO A 37 -5.42 -18.47 -18.08
N THR A 38 -5.52 -17.61 -17.08
CA THR A 38 -5.98 -17.98 -15.74
C THR A 38 -7.07 -17.01 -15.30
N TYR A 39 -8.27 -17.52 -15.03
CA TYR A 39 -9.46 -16.70 -14.78
C TYR A 39 -10.14 -17.05 -13.45
N LEU A 40 -10.60 -16.04 -12.74
CA LEU A 40 -11.54 -16.19 -11.63
C LEU A 40 -12.97 -16.26 -12.16
N ILE A 41 -13.73 -17.27 -11.73
CA ILE A 41 -15.15 -17.39 -12.05
C ILE A 41 -15.95 -16.81 -10.89
N TRP A 42 -16.53 -15.64 -11.12
CA TRP A 42 -17.36 -14.88 -10.19
C TRP A 42 -18.83 -15.10 -10.47
N SER A 43 -19.69 -14.76 -9.49
CA SER A 43 -21.13 -14.69 -9.72
C SER A 43 -21.74 -13.53 -8.97
N ALA A 44 -22.77 -12.94 -9.56
CA ALA A 44 -23.53 -11.87 -8.93
C ALA A 44 -24.19 -12.33 -7.62
N ASN A 45 -24.57 -13.60 -7.52
CA ASN A 45 -25.13 -14.20 -6.32
C ASN A 45 -24.83 -15.72 -6.24
N THR A 46 -25.28 -16.39 -5.17
CA THR A 46 -25.34 -17.86 -5.11
C THR A 46 -26.33 -18.41 -6.14
N SER A 47 -26.11 -19.67 -6.55
CA SER A 47 -27.05 -20.45 -7.37
C SER A 47 -27.43 -19.82 -8.73
N LEU A 48 -26.49 -19.12 -9.38
CA LEU A 48 -26.63 -18.60 -10.75
C LEU A 48 -25.92 -19.46 -11.82
N GLY A 49 -25.42 -20.65 -11.44
CA GLY A 49 -24.76 -21.54 -12.37
C GLY A 49 -23.27 -21.27 -12.62
N LYS A 50 -22.49 -20.80 -11.62
CA LYS A 50 -21.01 -20.72 -11.72
C LYS A 50 -20.40 -22.01 -12.23
N THR A 51 -20.74 -23.12 -11.58
CA THR A 51 -20.24 -24.45 -11.92
C THR A 51 -20.68 -24.89 -13.31
N LEU A 52 -21.88 -24.51 -13.76
CA LEU A 52 -22.33 -24.75 -15.13
C LEU A 52 -21.48 -23.99 -16.14
N VAL A 53 -21.19 -22.71 -15.86
CA VAL A 53 -20.31 -21.88 -16.70
C VAL A 53 -18.89 -22.44 -16.74
N SER A 54 -18.31 -22.81 -15.60
CA SER A 54 -17.01 -23.48 -15.52
C SER A 54 -16.97 -24.78 -16.34
N THR A 55 -18.02 -25.60 -16.23
CA THR A 55 -18.18 -26.86 -16.98
C THR A 55 -18.28 -26.59 -18.48
N GLY A 56 -19.06 -25.60 -18.91
CA GLY A 56 -19.24 -25.27 -20.31
C GLY A 56 -17.98 -24.68 -20.96
N ILE A 57 -17.24 -23.83 -20.25
CA ILE A 57 -15.91 -23.38 -20.66
C ILE A 57 -14.98 -24.59 -20.83
N ALA A 58 -14.99 -25.51 -19.86
CA ALA A 58 -14.14 -26.70 -19.93
C ALA A 58 -14.49 -27.63 -21.10
N ALA A 59 -15.78 -27.85 -21.36
CA ALA A 59 -16.25 -28.60 -22.51
C ALA A 59 -15.86 -27.94 -23.83
N SER A 60 -16.04 -26.62 -23.95
CA SER A 60 -15.64 -25.87 -25.14
C SER A 60 -14.12 -25.81 -25.35
N PHE A 61 -13.31 -25.97 -24.30
CA PHE A 61 -11.85 -25.97 -24.40
C PHE A 61 -11.32 -27.37 -24.77
N LEU A 62 -11.83 -28.44 -24.14
CA LEU A 62 -11.28 -29.79 -24.26
C LEU A 62 -11.92 -30.64 -25.35
N LEU A 63 -13.20 -30.43 -25.69
CA LEU A 63 -13.96 -31.30 -26.60
C LEU A 63 -14.10 -30.73 -28.02
N GLN A 64 -13.09 -29.95 -28.46
CA GLN A 64 -12.97 -29.51 -29.86
C GLN A 64 -12.17 -30.54 -30.67
N GLN A 65 -12.16 -30.42 -31.99
CA GLN A 65 -11.34 -31.32 -32.82
C GLN A 65 -9.87 -31.27 -32.38
N PRO A 66 -9.16 -32.41 -32.34
CA PRO A 66 -7.80 -32.47 -31.82
C PRO A 66 -6.90 -31.46 -32.53
N SER A 67 -6.38 -30.49 -31.78
CA SER A 67 -5.24 -29.68 -32.23
C SER A 67 -3.96 -30.53 -32.20
N SER A 68 -2.94 -30.11 -32.95
CA SER A 68 -1.62 -30.77 -32.91
C SER A 68 -0.91 -30.67 -31.55
N SER A 69 -1.41 -29.85 -30.62
CA SER A 69 -0.87 -29.63 -29.28
C SER A 69 -1.66 -30.38 -28.21
N ALA A 70 -0.95 -30.91 -27.19
CA ALA A 70 -1.55 -31.41 -25.97
C ALA A 70 -2.38 -30.31 -25.28
N THR A 71 -3.66 -30.57 -25.01
CA THR A 71 -4.60 -29.60 -24.42
C THR A 71 -4.92 -30.00 -22.99
N LYS A 72 -4.82 -29.07 -22.04
CA LYS A 72 -5.01 -29.34 -20.60
C LYS A 72 -5.85 -28.25 -19.95
N LEU A 73 -6.74 -28.59 -19.04
CA LEU A 73 -7.51 -27.63 -18.25
C LEU A 73 -7.43 -27.95 -16.78
N LEU A 74 -7.09 -26.94 -15.98
CA LEU A 74 -7.15 -27.00 -14.52
C LEU A 74 -8.40 -26.28 -14.04
N TYR A 75 -9.32 -27.03 -13.45
CA TYR A 75 -10.44 -26.52 -12.68
C TYR A 75 -10.07 -26.54 -11.20
N LEU A 76 -9.99 -25.37 -10.57
CA LEU A 76 -9.62 -25.20 -9.18
C LEU A 76 -10.78 -24.59 -8.39
N LYS A 77 -11.22 -25.30 -7.36
CA LYS A 77 -12.20 -24.85 -6.37
C LYS A 77 -11.52 -24.62 -5.02
N PRO A 78 -11.14 -23.37 -4.67
CA PRO A 78 -10.41 -23.14 -3.42
C PRO A 78 -11.24 -23.43 -2.16
N ILE A 79 -12.54 -23.14 -2.21
CA ILE A 79 -13.43 -23.18 -1.05
C ILE A 79 -14.73 -23.89 -1.47
N GLN A 80 -15.02 -25.05 -0.89
CA GLN A 80 -16.22 -25.85 -1.14
C GLN A 80 -17.04 -26.03 0.14
N THR A 81 -18.34 -25.83 0.06
CA THR A 81 -19.28 -26.10 1.16
C THR A 81 -20.33 -27.10 0.68
N GLY A 82 -20.89 -27.94 1.56
CA GLY A 82 -21.85 -28.98 1.17
C GLY A 82 -21.21 -30.33 0.79
N PHE A 83 -19.90 -30.49 1.01
CA PHE A 83 -19.15 -31.67 0.58
C PHE A 83 -19.35 -32.88 1.51
N PRO A 84 -19.47 -34.13 1.02
CA PRO A 84 -19.30 -34.56 -0.38
C PRO A 84 -20.58 -34.59 -1.21
N SER A 85 -21.75 -34.33 -0.60
CA SER A 85 -23.05 -34.38 -1.29
C SER A 85 -23.17 -33.37 -2.42
N ASP A 86 -22.61 -32.18 -2.20
CA ASP A 86 -22.49 -31.09 -3.16
C ASP A 86 -21.00 -30.80 -3.37
N SER A 87 -20.51 -31.09 -4.57
CA SER A 87 -19.10 -31.01 -4.92
C SER A 87 -18.99 -30.47 -6.33
N ASP A 88 -18.59 -29.20 -6.44
CA ASP A 88 -18.48 -28.52 -7.72
C ASP A 88 -17.43 -29.21 -8.61
N SER A 89 -16.28 -29.62 -8.04
CA SER A 89 -15.23 -30.32 -8.79
C SER A 89 -15.68 -31.68 -9.31
N ARG A 90 -16.45 -32.43 -8.52
CA ARG A 90 -17.05 -33.70 -8.96
C ARG A 90 -18.11 -33.48 -10.04
N PHE A 91 -18.88 -32.40 -9.96
CA PHE A 91 -19.85 -32.04 -10.99
C PHE A 91 -19.15 -31.81 -12.33
N VAL A 92 -18.12 -30.93 -12.37
CA VAL A 92 -17.34 -30.68 -13.60
C VAL A 92 -16.75 -31.99 -14.14
N PHE A 93 -16.09 -32.77 -13.29
CA PHE A 93 -15.51 -34.07 -13.64
C PHE A 93 -16.52 -35.03 -14.30
N SER A 94 -17.67 -35.25 -13.66
CA SER A 94 -18.69 -36.21 -14.14
C SER A 94 -19.41 -35.77 -15.41
N LYS A 95 -19.69 -34.46 -15.55
CA LYS A 95 -20.33 -33.92 -16.76
C LYS A 95 -19.39 -33.94 -17.95
N LEU A 96 -18.11 -33.62 -17.77
CA LEU A 96 -17.13 -33.73 -18.85
C LEU A 96 -16.91 -35.18 -19.29
N ASP A 97 -16.89 -36.14 -18.36
CA ASP A 97 -16.80 -37.56 -18.73
C ASP A 97 -17.98 -37.98 -19.61
N SER A 98 -19.19 -37.58 -19.21
CA SER A 98 -20.43 -37.90 -19.93
C SER A 98 -20.47 -37.25 -21.32
N LEU A 99 -20.09 -35.97 -21.41
CA LEU A 99 -20.00 -35.24 -22.69
C LEU A 99 -18.96 -35.86 -23.63
N SER A 100 -17.83 -36.33 -23.08
CA SER A 100 -16.77 -36.98 -23.84
C SER A 100 -17.25 -38.28 -24.49
N LEU A 101 -17.99 -39.10 -23.74
CA LEU A 101 -18.60 -40.34 -24.23
C LEU A 101 -19.65 -40.03 -25.31
N ARG A 102 -20.47 -38.99 -25.11
CA ARG A 102 -21.52 -38.59 -26.06
C ARG A 102 -20.94 -38.06 -27.37
N ARG A 103 -19.90 -37.23 -27.31
CA ARG A 103 -19.20 -36.68 -28.50
C ARG A 103 -18.19 -37.66 -29.09
N GLN A 104 -17.93 -38.80 -28.45
CA GLN A 104 -16.91 -39.78 -28.83
C GLN A 104 -15.50 -39.17 -28.93
N ILE A 105 -15.21 -38.18 -28.07
CA ILE A 105 -13.90 -37.54 -27.98
C ILE A 105 -13.23 -38.07 -26.71
N PRO A 106 -12.11 -38.81 -26.81
CA PRO A 106 -11.40 -39.29 -25.63
C PRO A 106 -10.88 -38.10 -24.81
N ILE A 107 -10.95 -38.21 -23.49
CA ILE A 107 -10.43 -37.23 -22.53
C ILE A 107 -9.82 -37.97 -21.34
N SER A 108 -8.69 -37.46 -20.84
CA SER A 108 -8.09 -37.87 -19.57
C SER A 108 -8.62 -36.96 -18.48
N ILE A 109 -9.22 -37.48 -17.41
CA ILE A 109 -9.82 -36.66 -16.36
C ILE A 109 -9.38 -37.12 -14.97
N SER A 110 -9.20 -36.17 -14.05
CA SER A 110 -9.03 -36.46 -12.63
C SER A 110 -9.80 -35.47 -11.77
N ASN A 111 -10.19 -35.91 -10.57
CA ASN A 111 -10.82 -35.11 -9.54
C ASN A 111 -10.14 -35.40 -8.21
N SER A 112 -9.72 -34.36 -7.50
CA SER A 112 -9.05 -34.49 -6.21
C SER A 112 -9.54 -33.49 -5.18
N VAL A 113 -9.45 -33.87 -3.90
CA VAL A 113 -9.82 -33.03 -2.76
C VAL A 113 -8.68 -33.09 -1.75
N LEU A 114 -8.02 -31.96 -1.50
CA LEU A 114 -6.80 -31.90 -0.70
C LEU A 114 -7.11 -31.89 0.80
N HIS A 115 -7.93 -30.94 1.24
CA HIS A 115 -8.29 -30.76 2.64
C HIS A 115 -9.80 -30.71 2.84
N SER A 116 -10.25 -31.28 3.95
CA SER A 116 -11.66 -31.24 4.36
C SER A 116 -11.78 -31.08 5.86
N SER A 117 -12.91 -30.59 6.34
CA SER A 117 -13.25 -30.68 7.76
C SER A 117 -13.44 -32.14 8.19
N LEU A 118 -13.41 -32.38 9.50
CA LEU A 118 -13.66 -33.71 10.06
C LEU A 118 -15.07 -34.26 9.72
N PRO A 119 -16.17 -33.50 9.83
CA PRO A 119 -17.49 -33.98 9.43
C PRO A 119 -17.54 -34.37 7.94
N ALA A 120 -16.94 -33.54 7.07
CA ALA A 120 -16.89 -33.79 5.64
C ALA A 120 -16.09 -35.07 5.28
N ALA A 121 -14.95 -35.31 5.96
CA ALA A 121 -14.16 -36.53 5.80
C ALA A 121 -14.93 -37.78 6.26
N LYS A 122 -15.65 -37.69 7.38
CA LYS A 122 -16.48 -38.79 7.90
C LYS A 122 -17.62 -39.15 6.96
N SER A 123 -18.23 -38.16 6.31
CA SER A 123 -19.31 -38.37 5.34
C SER A 123 -18.84 -39.05 4.05
N LEU A 124 -17.52 -39.10 3.78
CA LEU A 124 -16.91 -39.96 2.77
C LEU A 124 -16.58 -41.39 3.27
N GLY A 125 -16.74 -41.66 4.57
CA GLY A 125 -16.35 -42.94 5.18
C GLY A 125 -14.85 -43.08 5.45
N LEU A 126 -14.08 -41.99 5.42
CA LEU A 126 -12.63 -42.00 5.64
C LEU A 126 -12.30 -41.67 7.10
N ASN A 127 -11.42 -42.48 7.72
CA ASN A 127 -10.83 -42.17 9.02
C ASN A 127 -9.53 -41.40 8.81
N VAL A 128 -9.54 -40.10 9.13
CA VAL A 128 -8.42 -39.19 8.88
C VAL A 128 -8.01 -38.49 10.18
N GLU A 129 -6.71 -38.24 10.34
CA GLU A 129 -6.17 -37.44 11.45
C GLU A 129 -6.50 -35.94 11.27
N VAL A 130 -6.81 -35.28 12.39
CA VAL A 130 -7.19 -33.86 12.43
C VAL A 130 -5.95 -33.03 12.76
N SER A 131 -5.66 -32.00 11.96
CA SER A 131 -4.59 -31.04 12.28
C SER A 131 -5.02 -30.05 13.36
N GLU A 132 -4.09 -29.27 13.93
CA GLU A 132 -4.42 -28.20 14.89
C GLU A 132 -5.43 -27.17 14.35
N SER A 133 -5.53 -27.01 13.01
CA SER A 133 -6.49 -26.11 12.36
C SER A 133 -7.93 -26.65 12.29
N GLY A 134 -8.15 -27.91 12.67
CA GLY A 134 -9.42 -28.61 12.48
C GLY A 134 -9.61 -29.20 11.07
N MET A 135 -8.74 -28.86 10.11
CA MET A 135 -8.74 -29.47 8.77
C MET A 135 -7.99 -30.81 8.75
N CYS A 136 -8.54 -31.78 8.03
CA CYS A 136 -7.96 -33.08 7.72
C CYS A 136 -7.28 -33.03 6.35
N SER A 137 -6.12 -33.70 6.20
CA SER A 137 -5.53 -33.95 4.88
C SER A 137 -6.20 -35.15 4.26
N LEU A 138 -7.07 -34.92 3.29
CA LEU A 138 -7.87 -35.97 2.66
C LEU A 138 -7.11 -36.65 1.51
N ASN A 139 -6.42 -35.86 0.67
CA ASN A 139 -5.73 -36.33 -0.54
C ASN A 139 -6.55 -37.31 -1.38
N PHE A 140 -7.88 -37.12 -1.41
CA PHE A 140 -8.78 -37.96 -2.19
C PHE A 140 -8.53 -37.72 -3.68
N ARG A 141 -8.57 -38.78 -4.49
CA ARG A 141 -8.33 -38.72 -5.93
C ARG A 141 -9.09 -39.80 -6.68
N ASP A 142 -9.87 -39.39 -7.67
CA ASP A 142 -10.47 -40.22 -8.72
C ASP A 142 -9.81 -39.85 -10.06
N GLU A 143 -9.50 -40.83 -10.90
CA GLU A 143 -8.92 -40.56 -12.22
C GLU A 143 -9.34 -41.58 -13.29
N LYS A 144 -9.38 -41.12 -14.53
CA LYS A 144 -9.62 -41.91 -15.74
C LYS A 144 -8.67 -41.40 -16.82
N THR A 145 -7.60 -42.15 -17.05
CA THR A 145 -6.52 -41.74 -17.95
C THR A 145 -6.72 -42.30 -19.35
N VAL A 146 -6.62 -41.44 -20.37
CA VAL A 146 -6.61 -41.85 -21.78
C VAL A 146 -5.37 -41.27 -22.45
N THR A 147 -4.46 -42.15 -22.90
CA THR A 147 -3.18 -41.74 -23.48
C THR A 147 -3.38 -40.87 -24.74
N GLY A 148 -2.71 -39.71 -24.78
CA GLY A 148 -2.76 -38.79 -25.92
C GLY A 148 -4.05 -37.96 -26.03
N ALA A 149 -4.96 -38.07 -25.07
CA ALA A 149 -6.18 -37.28 -25.01
C ALA A 149 -5.98 -35.94 -24.28
N PRO A 150 -6.84 -34.92 -24.52
CA PRO A 150 -6.91 -33.72 -23.70
C PRO A 150 -7.11 -34.06 -22.21
N GLU A 151 -6.56 -33.26 -21.30
CA GLU A 151 -6.55 -33.52 -19.86
C GLU A 151 -7.40 -32.52 -19.07
N LEU A 152 -8.30 -33.00 -18.21
CA LEU A 152 -9.01 -32.20 -17.20
C LEU A 152 -8.52 -32.56 -15.81
N LEU A 153 -8.08 -31.56 -15.05
CA LEU A 153 -7.72 -31.70 -13.64
C LEU A 153 -8.68 -30.89 -12.79
N CYS A 154 -9.55 -31.56 -12.04
CA CYS A 154 -10.42 -30.94 -11.06
C CYS A 154 -9.80 -31.04 -9.67
N LYS A 155 -9.62 -29.91 -8.97
CA LYS A 155 -9.07 -29.86 -7.61
C LYS A 155 -9.95 -29.03 -6.69
N THR A 156 -10.33 -29.60 -5.55
CA THR A 156 -10.90 -28.86 -4.41
C THR A 156 -9.85 -28.71 -3.33
N LEU A 157 -9.58 -27.48 -2.88
CA LEU A 157 -8.52 -27.23 -1.88
C LEU A 157 -9.01 -27.44 -0.45
N TYR A 158 -10.10 -26.76 -0.08
CA TYR A 158 -10.69 -26.83 1.26
C TYR A 158 -12.19 -27.10 1.16
N ALA A 159 -12.67 -28.11 1.88
CA ALA A 159 -14.06 -28.53 1.84
C ALA A 159 -14.71 -28.66 3.23
N TRP A 160 -15.97 -28.24 3.36
CA TRP A 160 -16.79 -28.38 4.57
C TRP A 160 -18.10 -29.09 4.27
N GLU A 161 -18.68 -29.75 5.28
CA GLU A 161 -19.90 -30.55 5.12
C GLU A 161 -21.15 -29.69 5.00
N ALA A 162 -21.26 -28.65 5.83
CA ALA A 162 -22.43 -27.80 5.85
C ALA A 162 -22.53 -26.97 4.56
N ALA A 163 -23.65 -27.09 3.86
CA ALA A 163 -24.00 -26.28 2.68
C ALA A 163 -24.47 -24.87 3.08
N ILE A 164 -23.61 -24.10 3.75
CA ILE A 164 -23.85 -22.72 4.21
C ILE A 164 -22.66 -21.83 3.83
N SER A 165 -22.69 -20.53 4.17
CA SER A 165 -21.57 -19.63 3.87
C SER A 165 -20.25 -20.15 4.48
N PRO A 166 -19.11 -20.06 3.76
CA PRO A 166 -17.82 -20.62 4.20
C PRO A 166 -17.41 -20.25 5.63
N HIS A 167 -17.57 -19.00 6.06
CA HIS A 167 -17.25 -18.58 7.43
C HIS A 167 -18.08 -19.32 8.50
N LEU A 168 -19.37 -19.56 8.24
CA LEU A 168 -20.24 -20.29 9.17
C LEU A 168 -19.95 -21.79 9.15
N ALA A 169 -19.62 -22.35 7.99
CA ALA A 169 -19.22 -23.75 7.87
C ALA A 169 -17.92 -23.98 8.66
N ALA A 170 -16.93 -23.11 8.47
CA ALA A 170 -15.68 -23.10 9.21
C ALA A 170 -15.87 -22.97 10.73
N GLU A 171 -16.72 -22.04 11.18
CA GLU A 171 -17.03 -21.88 12.61
C GLU A 171 -17.76 -23.10 13.18
N ARG A 172 -18.83 -23.56 12.51
CA ARG A 172 -19.68 -24.68 12.98
C ARG A 172 -18.91 -25.99 13.10
N GLU A 173 -17.96 -26.20 12.19
CA GLU A 173 -17.17 -27.43 12.10
C GLU A 173 -15.81 -27.31 12.80
N ASN A 174 -15.54 -26.18 13.48
CA ASN A 174 -14.26 -25.85 14.14
C ASN A 174 -13.05 -26.03 13.21
N ALA A 175 -13.18 -25.57 11.97
CA ALA A 175 -12.24 -25.80 10.89
C ALA A 175 -11.99 -24.49 10.12
N THR A 176 -11.36 -23.52 10.78
CA THR A 176 -11.07 -22.19 10.23
C THR A 176 -9.80 -22.20 9.38
N VAL A 177 -9.83 -21.49 8.25
CA VAL A 177 -8.69 -21.35 7.36
C VAL A 177 -8.44 -19.87 7.10
N GLU A 178 -7.22 -19.42 7.36
CA GLU A 178 -6.78 -18.04 7.14
C GLU A 178 -6.61 -17.73 5.65
N ASP A 179 -6.81 -16.46 5.28
CA ASP A 179 -6.71 -16.00 3.88
C ASP A 179 -5.35 -16.32 3.26
N SER A 180 -4.27 -16.13 4.03
CA SER A 180 -2.90 -16.40 3.56
C SER A 180 -2.67 -17.88 3.23
N VAL A 181 -3.32 -18.78 3.97
CA VAL A 181 -3.24 -20.23 3.75
C VAL A 181 -3.99 -20.62 2.48
N VAL A 182 -5.18 -20.05 2.26
CA VAL A 182 -5.94 -20.25 1.01
C VAL A 182 -5.13 -19.77 -0.20
N LEU A 183 -4.57 -18.56 -0.12
CA LEU A 183 -3.76 -17.98 -1.20
C LEU A 183 -2.51 -18.81 -1.50
N GLN A 184 -1.76 -19.23 -0.48
CA GLN A 184 -0.59 -20.10 -0.65
C GLN A 184 -0.93 -21.42 -1.33
N MET A 185 -2.07 -22.03 -0.98
CA MET A 185 -2.48 -23.30 -1.59
C MET A 185 -2.91 -23.13 -3.06
N ILE A 186 -3.57 -22.02 -3.40
CA ILE A 186 -3.89 -21.67 -4.78
C ILE A 186 -2.61 -21.49 -5.60
N GLU A 187 -1.67 -20.69 -5.08
CA GLU A 187 -0.37 -20.47 -5.72
C GLU A 187 0.34 -21.79 -5.98
N LYS A 188 0.46 -22.64 -4.96
CA LYS A 188 1.09 -23.96 -5.06
C LYS A 188 0.44 -24.80 -6.16
N CYS A 189 -0.89 -24.90 -6.18
CA CYS A 189 -1.60 -25.71 -7.16
C CYS A 189 -1.46 -25.17 -8.59
N LEU A 190 -1.50 -23.84 -8.78
CA LEU A 190 -1.30 -23.24 -10.09
C LEU A 190 0.13 -23.49 -10.60
N LYS A 191 1.16 -23.32 -9.75
CA LYS A 191 2.55 -23.59 -10.13
C LYS A 191 2.79 -25.06 -10.51
N GLU A 192 2.37 -25.99 -9.65
CA GLU A 192 2.58 -27.42 -9.88
C GLU A 192 2.04 -27.85 -11.25
N GLU A 193 0.87 -27.34 -11.64
CA GLU A 193 0.23 -27.74 -12.90
C GLU A 193 0.76 -26.99 -14.13
N MET A 194 1.20 -25.75 -13.96
CA MET A 194 1.81 -24.96 -15.04
C MET A 194 3.25 -25.39 -15.34
N GLU A 195 4.01 -25.88 -14.34
CA GLU A 195 5.40 -26.31 -14.50
C GLU A 195 5.53 -27.77 -15.00
N CYS A 196 4.55 -28.63 -14.73
CA CYS A 196 4.59 -30.06 -15.10
C CYS A 196 4.64 -30.30 -16.64
N GLY A 197 4.38 -29.29 -17.47
CA GLY A 197 4.40 -29.38 -18.94
C GLY A 197 5.69 -28.89 -19.65
N VAL A 198 6.64 -28.28 -18.94
CA VAL A 198 7.74 -27.51 -19.59
C VAL A 198 8.76 -28.38 -20.33
N LYS A 199 8.79 -29.71 -20.12
CA LYS A 199 9.85 -30.57 -20.67
C LYS A 199 9.57 -31.20 -22.04
N SER A 200 8.37 -31.10 -22.60
CA SER A 200 8.08 -31.70 -23.91
C SER A 200 6.76 -31.16 -24.45
N GLU A 201 6.81 -30.44 -25.58
CA GLU A 201 5.67 -29.94 -26.38
C GLU A 201 4.96 -28.66 -25.88
N LYS A 202 4.59 -27.78 -26.83
CA LYS A 202 3.72 -26.62 -26.60
C LYS A 202 2.34 -27.14 -26.18
N SER A 203 2.05 -27.21 -24.89
CA SER A 203 0.72 -27.53 -24.39
C SER A 203 -0.16 -26.29 -24.30
N ASP A 204 -1.42 -26.41 -24.72
CA ASP A 204 -2.44 -25.39 -24.53
C ASP A 204 -3.12 -25.63 -23.17
N LEU A 205 -2.86 -24.76 -22.18
CA LEU A 205 -3.38 -24.89 -20.82
C LEU A 205 -4.32 -23.71 -20.49
N LEU A 206 -5.48 -24.02 -19.91
CA LEU A 206 -6.43 -23.05 -19.36
C LEU A 206 -6.66 -23.33 -17.86
N CYS A 207 -6.60 -22.29 -17.03
CA CYS A 207 -6.83 -22.40 -15.59
C CYS A 207 -8.10 -21.63 -15.17
N LEU A 208 -9.05 -22.31 -14.54
CA LEU A 208 -10.26 -21.73 -13.98
C LEU A 208 -10.23 -21.84 -12.46
N VAL A 209 -10.30 -20.70 -11.77
CA VAL A 209 -10.39 -20.63 -10.31
C VAL A 209 -11.80 -20.20 -9.93
N GLU A 210 -12.63 -21.15 -9.52
CA GLU A 210 -14.02 -20.88 -9.19
C GLU A 210 -14.19 -20.38 -7.75
N THR A 211 -14.78 -19.20 -7.59
CA THR A 211 -15.04 -18.60 -6.28
C THR A 211 -16.24 -19.23 -5.58
N ALA A 212 -16.36 -19.03 -4.27
CA ALA A 212 -17.51 -19.51 -3.49
C ALA A 212 -18.54 -18.39 -3.29
N GLY A 213 -19.82 -18.72 -3.45
CA GLY A 213 -20.91 -17.75 -3.29
C GLY A 213 -20.94 -16.66 -4.37
N GLY A 214 -21.40 -15.46 -4.01
CA GLY A 214 -21.33 -14.26 -4.84
C GLY A 214 -20.06 -13.45 -4.57
N VAL A 215 -19.85 -12.36 -5.32
CA VAL A 215 -18.61 -11.53 -5.24
C VAL A 215 -18.25 -11.07 -3.83
N ALA A 216 -19.26 -10.74 -3.01
CA ALA A 216 -19.12 -10.27 -1.64
C ALA A 216 -19.59 -11.32 -0.62
N SER A 217 -19.59 -12.61 -0.98
CA SER A 217 -19.77 -13.67 0.02
C SER A 217 -18.52 -13.78 0.89
N PRO A 218 -18.64 -14.13 2.18
CA PRO A 218 -17.47 -14.37 3.03
C PRO A 218 -16.72 -15.65 2.64
N GLY A 219 -15.39 -15.61 2.70
CA GLY A 219 -14.50 -16.76 2.77
C GLY A 219 -14.48 -17.39 4.16
N PRO A 220 -13.65 -18.43 4.40
CA PRO A 220 -13.62 -19.15 5.68
C PRO A 220 -13.18 -18.31 6.88
N SER A 221 -12.37 -17.26 6.65
CA SER A 221 -11.93 -16.28 7.65
C SER A 221 -12.95 -15.19 7.97
N GLY A 222 -14.01 -15.08 7.16
CA GLY A 222 -14.96 -13.96 7.18
C GLY A 222 -14.62 -12.81 6.23
N THR A 223 -13.40 -12.76 5.66
CA THR A 223 -13.05 -11.79 4.60
C THR A 223 -13.90 -12.02 3.36
N LEU A 224 -14.35 -10.96 2.68
CA LEU A 224 -15.15 -11.11 1.46
C LEU A 224 -14.31 -11.75 0.35
N GLN A 225 -14.92 -12.58 -0.50
CA GLN A 225 -14.21 -13.26 -1.60
C GLN A 225 -13.47 -12.26 -2.50
N CYS A 226 -14.11 -11.16 -2.88
CA CYS A 226 -13.49 -10.09 -3.67
C CYS A 226 -12.32 -9.36 -2.97
N ASP A 227 -12.17 -9.46 -1.65
CA ASP A 227 -11.02 -8.93 -0.92
C ASP A 227 -9.94 -10.03 -0.74
N LEU A 228 -10.35 -11.27 -0.47
CA LEU A 228 -9.48 -12.45 -0.34
C LEU A 228 -8.61 -12.66 -1.59
N TYR A 229 -9.19 -12.69 -2.79
CA TYR A 229 -8.43 -12.96 -4.03
C TYR A 229 -7.70 -11.74 -4.59
N ARG A 230 -7.79 -10.58 -3.92
CA ARG A 230 -7.24 -9.33 -4.45
C ARG A 230 -5.72 -9.34 -4.64
N PRO A 231 -4.91 -10.02 -3.82
CA PRO A 231 -3.47 -10.12 -4.05
C PRO A 231 -3.12 -10.67 -5.45
N PHE A 232 -3.81 -11.72 -5.92
CA PHE A 232 -3.57 -12.27 -7.27
C PHE A 232 -4.07 -11.37 -8.39
N ARG A 233 -5.22 -10.72 -8.19
CA ARG A 233 -5.88 -9.86 -9.19
C ARG A 233 -5.99 -10.55 -10.57
N LEU A 234 -6.39 -11.82 -10.57
CA LEU A 234 -6.68 -12.55 -11.79
C LEU A 234 -7.90 -11.92 -12.50
N PRO A 235 -7.92 -11.88 -13.85
CA PRO A 235 -9.08 -11.42 -14.60
C PRO A 235 -10.30 -12.32 -14.30
N GLY A 236 -11.48 -11.72 -14.34
CA GLY A 236 -12.73 -12.36 -13.93
C GLY A 236 -13.69 -12.63 -15.09
N ILE A 237 -14.42 -13.74 -15.01
CA ILE A 237 -15.68 -13.94 -15.72
C ILE A 237 -16.81 -13.78 -14.70
N LEU A 238 -17.77 -12.91 -14.98
CA LEU A 238 -18.89 -12.66 -14.08
C LEU A 238 -20.14 -13.39 -14.55
N VAL A 239 -20.59 -14.37 -13.76
CA VAL A 239 -21.88 -15.00 -13.95
C VAL A 239 -22.99 -14.09 -13.44
N GLY A 240 -23.77 -13.52 -14.36
CA GLY A 240 -24.88 -12.62 -14.06
C GLY A 240 -26.15 -13.36 -13.65
N ASP A 241 -27.16 -12.61 -13.22
CA ASP A 241 -28.50 -13.13 -12.94
C ASP A 241 -29.45 -12.72 -14.08
N GLY A 242 -29.98 -13.69 -14.82
CA GLY A 242 -30.92 -13.46 -15.92
C GLY A 242 -32.40 -13.53 -15.50
N ARG A 243 -32.71 -13.56 -14.21
CA ARG A 243 -34.08 -13.51 -13.69
C ARG A 243 -34.55 -12.07 -13.51
N LEU A 244 -35.83 -11.87 -13.22
CA LEU A 244 -36.38 -10.56 -12.89
C LEU A 244 -35.63 -9.94 -11.69
N GLY A 245 -35.15 -8.71 -11.84
CA GLY A 245 -34.27 -8.03 -10.86
C GLY A 245 -32.78 -8.35 -11.01
N GLY A 246 -32.42 -9.30 -11.88
CA GLY A 246 -31.06 -9.77 -12.07
C GLY A 246 -30.11 -8.77 -12.74
N ILE A 247 -30.62 -7.82 -13.55
CA ILE A 247 -29.85 -6.69 -14.08
C ILE A 247 -29.20 -5.90 -12.93
N SER A 248 -29.98 -5.55 -11.91
CA SER A 248 -29.48 -4.78 -10.76
C SER A 248 -28.44 -5.57 -9.97
N GLY A 249 -28.68 -6.86 -9.73
CA GLY A 249 -27.73 -7.72 -9.02
C GLY A 249 -26.40 -7.86 -9.78
N THR A 250 -26.47 -8.01 -11.10
CA THR A 250 -25.29 -8.13 -11.98
C THR A 250 -24.48 -6.83 -12.00
N ILE A 251 -25.13 -5.67 -12.12
CA ILE A 251 -24.45 -4.36 -12.08
C ILE A 251 -23.78 -4.14 -10.72
N ALA A 252 -24.49 -4.38 -9.61
CA ALA A 252 -23.93 -4.22 -8.27
C ALA A 252 -22.70 -5.11 -8.04
N ALA A 253 -22.72 -6.34 -8.57
CA ALA A 253 -21.58 -7.24 -8.50
C ALA A 253 -20.41 -6.78 -9.37
N TYR A 254 -20.69 -6.33 -10.60
CA TYR A 254 -19.70 -5.75 -11.50
C TYR A 254 -19.01 -4.52 -10.88
N GLU A 255 -19.78 -3.56 -10.38
CA GLU A 255 -19.27 -2.36 -9.72
C GLU A 255 -18.43 -2.72 -8.48
N SER A 256 -18.86 -3.72 -7.69
CA SER A 256 -18.11 -4.20 -6.53
C SER A 256 -16.73 -4.76 -6.89
N LEU A 257 -16.63 -5.48 -8.01
CA LEU A 257 -15.36 -6.01 -8.53
C LEU A 257 -14.49 -4.89 -9.12
N LYS A 258 -15.07 -3.96 -9.91
CA LYS A 258 -14.34 -2.81 -10.47
C LYS A 258 -13.78 -1.90 -9.37
N LEU A 259 -14.54 -1.66 -8.31
CA LEU A 259 -14.11 -0.85 -7.16
C LEU A 259 -12.88 -1.45 -6.45
N ARG A 260 -12.71 -2.77 -6.52
CA ARG A 260 -11.55 -3.49 -6.00
C ARG A 260 -10.42 -3.61 -7.02
N GLY A 261 -10.61 -3.15 -8.25
CA GLY A 261 -9.57 -3.11 -9.28
C GLY A 261 -9.45 -4.39 -10.12
N TYR A 262 -10.47 -5.27 -10.11
CA TYR A 262 -10.53 -6.39 -11.03
C TYR A 262 -10.87 -5.94 -12.47
N ASP A 263 -10.37 -6.70 -13.43
CA ASP A 263 -10.81 -6.63 -14.82
C ASP A 263 -11.75 -7.80 -15.11
N ILE A 264 -12.89 -7.49 -15.73
CA ILE A 264 -13.92 -8.47 -16.08
C ILE A 264 -13.86 -8.65 -17.60
N ALA A 265 -13.49 -9.84 -18.04
CA ALA A 265 -13.32 -10.14 -19.47
C ALA A 265 -14.67 -10.38 -20.16
N ALA A 266 -15.65 -10.95 -19.46
CA ALA A 266 -17.01 -11.12 -19.97
C ALA A 266 -18.03 -11.24 -18.83
N VAL A 267 -19.28 -10.91 -19.15
CA VAL A 267 -20.46 -11.24 -18.35
C VAL A 267 -21.24 -12.33 -19.06
N VAL A 268 -21.60 -13.40 -18.36
CA VAL A 268 -22.36 -14.54 -18.91
C VAL A 268 -23.53 -14.88 -18.01
N PHE A 269 -24.71 -15.14 -18.55
CA PHE A 269 -25.86 -15.56 -17.76
C PHE A 269 -26.90 -16.30 -18.59
N GLU A 270 -27.71 -17.10 -17.92
CA GLU A 270 -28.91 -17.73 -18.50
C GLU A 270 -30.07 -16.73 -18.50
N ASP A 271 -30.48 -16.24 -19.68
CA ASP A 271 -31.60 -15.32 -19.78
C ASP A 271 -32.94 -16.08 -19.85
N HIS A 272 -33.90 -15.65 -19.05
CA HIS A 272 -35.24 -16.25 -18.99
C HIS A 272 -36.19 -15.67 -20.05
N GLY A 273 -35.67 -15.26 -21.21
CA GLY A 273 -36.42 -14.55 -22.26
C GLY A 273 -36.80 -13.12 -21.87
N LEU A 274 -36.04 -12.53 -20.96
CA LEU A 274 -36.24 -11.17 -20.42
C LEU A 274 -35.40 -10.11 -21.16
N VAL A 275 -34.53 -10.53 -22.07
CA VAL A 275 -33.70 -9.64 -22.90
C VAL A 275 -32.81 -8.76 -22.01
N ASN A 276 -32.33 -9.31 -20.88
CA ASN A 276 -31.53 -8.57 -19.90
C ASN A 276 -30.17 -8.12 -20.46
N GLU A 277 -29.71 -8.73 -21.55
CA GLU A 277 -28.46 -8.38 -22.23
C GLU A 277 -28.48 -6.97 -22.80
N VAL A 278 -29.63 -6.46 -23.24
CA VAL A 278 -29.75 -5.10 -23.81
C VAL A 278 -29.40 -4.02 -22.78
N PRO A 279 -30.05 -3.94 -21.59
CA PRO A 279 -29.69 -2.97 -20.58
C PRO A 279 -28.28 -3.18 -20.00
N LEU A 280 -27.84 -4.43 -19.84
CA LEU A 280 -26.48 -4.73 -19.36
C LEU A 280 -25.41 -4.27 -20.35
N THR A 281 -25.58 -4.57 -21.64
CA THR A 281 -24.69 -4.14 -22.72
C THR A 281 -24.64 -2.62 -22.83
N SER A 282 -25.80 -1.96 -22.72
CA SER A 282 -25.91 -0.50 -22.70
C SER A 282 -25.15 0.11 -21.51
N TYR A 283 -25.35 -0.44 -20.30
CA TYR A 283 -24.65 0.03 -19.10
C TYR A 283 -23.12 -0.16 -19.22
N LEU A 284 -22.68 -1.32 -19.71
CA LEU A 284 -21.26 -1.64 -19.94
C LEU A 284 -20.67 -0.94 -21.17
N ARG A 285 -21.49 -0.19 -21.94
CA ARG A 285 -21.12 0.57 -23.14
C ARG A 285 -20.32 -0.24 -24.16
N ASN A 286 -20.69 -1.51 -24.36
CA ASN A 286 -19.98 -2.46 -25.24
C ASN A 286 -18.49 -2.70 -24.90
N LYS A 287 -18.01 -2.28 -23.72
CA LYS A 287 -16.61 -2.50 -23.32
C LYS A 287 -16.34 -3.90 -22.78
N VAL A 288 -17.38 -4.58 -22.30
CA VAL A 288 -17.33 -5.94 -21.76
C VAL A 288 -18.40 -6.76 -22.50
N PRO A 289 -18.02 -7.84 -23.20
CA PRO A 289 -18.98 -8.74 -23.85
C PRO A 289 -20.01 -9.29 -22.86
N VAL A 290 -21.26 -9.30 -23.29
CA VAL A 290 -22.39 -9.87 -22.56
C VAL A 290 -22.92 -11.06 -23.35
N LEU A 291 -22.81 -12.25 -22.79
CA LEU A 291 -23.14 -13.51 -23.44
C LEU A 291 -24.34 -14.16 -22.76
N VAL A 292 -25.34 -14.53 -23.56
CA VAL A 292 -26.59 -15.14 -23.08
C VAL A 292 -26.57 -16.63 -23.35
N LEU A 293 -26.70 -17.42 -22.28
CA LEU A 293 -26.90 -18.87 -22.34
C LEU A 293 -28.39 -19.18 -22.55
N PRO A 294 -28.71 -20.27 -23.26
CA PRO A 294 -30.08 -20.75 -23.37
C PRO A 294 -30.61 -21.22 -21.99
N PRO A 295 -31.94 -21.24 -21.79
CA PRO A 295 -32.53 -21.69 -20.53
C PRO A 295 -32.04 -23.07 -20.10
N VAL A 296 -31.66 -23.21 -18.83
CA VAL A 296 -31.22 -24.47 -18.25
C VAL A 296 -32.47 -25.35 -18.02
N PRO A 297 -32.46 -26.63 -18.44
CA PRO A 297 -33.53 -27.57 -18.16
C PRO A 297 -33.94 -27.55 -16.69
N LYS A 298 -35.26 -27.44 -16.44
CA LYS A 298 -35.83 -27.39 -15.08
C LYS A 298 -36.04 -28.76 -14.46
N ASP A 299 -36.04 -29.81 -15.27
CA ASP A 299 -36.19 -31.18 -14.80
C ASP A 299 -34.92 -31.60 -14.06
N PRO A 300 -34.98 -31.91 -12.75
CA PRO A 300 -33.81 -32.37 -11.99
C PRO A 300 -33.24 -33.71 -12.48
N SER A 301 -34.00 -34.48 -13.27
CA SER A 301 -33.55 -35.73 -13.87
C SER A 301 -32.79 -35.52 -15.20
N ASP A 302 -32.82 -34.31 -15.76
CA ASP A 302 -32.07 -33.94 -16.96
C ASP A 302 -30.56 -33.99 -16.67
N ASP A 303 -29.80 -34.67 -17.53
CA ASP A 303 -28.36 -34.81 -17.36
C ASP A 303 -27.56 -33.60 -17.91
N LEU A 304 -28.24 -32.60 -18.46
CA LEU A 304 -27.73 -31.36 -19.05
C LEU A 304 -26.84 -31.55 -20.28
N ILE A 305 -26.66 -32.79 -20.77
CA ILE A 305 -25.74 -33.09 -21.85
C ILE A 305 -26.18 -32.42 -23.15
N GLU A 306 -27.48 -32.47 -23.46
CA GLU A 306 -28.04 -31.80 -24.65
C GLU A 306 -27.92 -30.27 -24.52
N TRP A 307 -28.21 -29.71 -23.34
CA TRP A 307 -28.05 -28.27 -23.08
C TRP A 307 -26.61 -27.78 -23.28
N PHE A 308 -25.60 -28.55 -22.84
CA PHE A 308 -24.19 -28.21 -23.09
C PHE A 308 -23.84 -28.26 -24.59
N VAL A 309 -24.43 -29.19 -25.35
CA VAL A 309 -24.25 -29.26 -26.80
C VAL A 309 -24.89 -28.07 -27.50
N GLU A 310 -26.08 -27.67 -27.10
CA GLU A 310 -26.78 -26.49 -27.64
C GLU A 310 -26.10 -25.17 -27.27
N SER A 311 -25.53 -25.08 -26.06
CA SER A 311 -24.83 -23.90 -25.54
C SER A 311 -23.40 -23.73 -26.09
N ASP A 312 -22.90 -24.69 -26.87
CA ASP A 312 -21.50 -24.76 -27.33
C ASP A 312 -21.05 -23.49 -28.07
N GLY A 313 -21.93 -22.86 -28.85
CA GLY A 313 -21.64 -21.60 -29.54
C GLY A 313 -21.33 -20.43 -28.60
N VAL A 314 -22.06 -20.32 -27.48
CA VAL A 314 -21.86 -19.28 -26.47
C VAL A 314 -20.55 -19.52 -25.72
N PHE A 315 -20.27 -20.76 -25.34
CA PHE A 315 -19.03 -21.12 -24.65
C PHE A 315 -17.80 -20.97 -25.56
N LYS A 316 -17.92 -21.20 -26.87
CA LYS A 316 -16.87 -20.89 -27.86
C LYS A 316 -16.55 -19.40 -27.90
N ALA A 317 -17.57 -18.54 -28.00
CA ALA A 317 -17.38 -17.10 -27.98
C ALA A 317 -16.75 -16.60 -26.67
N LEU A 318 -17.17 -17.18 -25.53
CA LEU A 318 -16.59 -16.90 -24.22
C LEU A 318 -15.11 -17.30 -24.16
N LYS A 319 -14.77 -18.51 -24.62
CA LYS A 319 -13.39 -19.00 -24.70
C LYS A 319 -12.52 -18.10 -25.57
N GLU A 320 -12.99 -17.71 -26.76
CA GLU A 320 -12.26 -16.81 -27.65
C GLU A 320 -12.00 -15.45 -27.00
N THR A 321 -13.02 -14.89 -26.34
CA THR A 321 -12.87 -13.64 -25.55
C THR A 321 -11.81 -13.78 -24.46
N MET A 322 -11.80 -14.90 -23.73
CA MET A 322 -10.81 -15.18 -22.68
C MET A 322 -9.39 -15.31 -23.23
N VAL A 323 -9.21 -15.98 -24.36
CA VAL A 323 -7.89 -16.15 -24.97
C VAL A 323 -7.37 -14.81 -25.48
N LEU A 324 -8.20 -14.04 -26.20
CA LEU A 324 -7.83 -12.72 -26.72
C LEU A 324 -7.45 -11.74 -25.61
N ALA A 325 -8.29 -11.63 -24.56
CA ALA A 325 -8.01 -10.74 -23.43
C ALA A 325 -6.69 -11.09 -22.70
N ASN A 326 -6.35 -12.39 -22.63
CA ASN A 326 -5.08 -12.83 -22.06
C ASN A 326 -3.89 -12.44 -22.94
N LEU A 327 -3.99 -12.63 -24.26
CA LEU A 327 -2.95 -12.25 -25.21
C LEU A 327 -2.69 -10.74 -25.20
N GLU A 328 -3.74 -9.92 -25.24
CA GLU A 328 -3.63 -8.45 -25.17
C GLU A 328 -2.97 -7.98 -23.87
N ARG A 329 -3.32 -8.60 -22.73
CA ARG A 329 -2.69 -8.29 -21.45
C ARG A 329 -1.19 -8.61 -21.46
N LEU A 330 -0.81 -9.78 -21.96
CA LEU A 330 0.59 -10.20 -22.02
C LEU A 330 1.41 -9.33 -22.98
N GLU A 331 0.85 -9.01 -24.15
CA GLU A 331 1.48 -8.09 -25.12
C GLU A 331 1.74 -6.73 -24.46
N ARG A 332 0.73 -6.19 -23.75
CA ARG A 332 0.86 -4.91 -23.05
C ARG A 332 1.97 -4.97 -21.99
N LEU A 333 1.97 -5.99 -21.12
CA LEU A 333 2.95 -6.12 -20.04
C LEU A 333 4.38 -6.30 -20.59
N ASN A 334 4.56 -7.08 -21.66
CA ASN A 334 5.86 -7.27 -22.31
C ASN A 334 6.41 -5.98 -22.92
N GLY A 335 5.55 -5.15 -23.51
CA GLY A 335 5.95 -3.89 -24.15
C GLY A 335 6.24 -2.73 -23.18
N MET A 336 5.73 -2.79 -21.94
CA MET A 336 5.76 -1.66 -21.00
C MET A 336 7.17 -1.15 -20.69
N ALA A 337 8.13 -2.04 -20.40
CA ALA A 337 9.49 -1.63 -20.00
C ALA A 337 10.21 -0.85 -21.10
N LYS A 338 10.14 -1.35 -22.34
CA LYS A 338 10.71 -0.70 -23.52
C LYS A 338 10.06 0.65 -23.77
N LEU A 339 8.73 0.68 -23.88
CA LEU A 339 7.99 1.91 -24.15
C LEU A 339 8.24 2.96 -23.06
N ALA A 340 8.30 2.55 -21.79
CA ALA A 340 8.59 3.46 -20.68
C ALA A 340 9.98 4.11 -20.82
N GLY A 341 11.00 3.35 -21.23
CA GLY A 341 12.33 3.91 -21.53
C GLY A 341 12.35 4.90 -22.69
N GLU A 342 11.40 4.78 -23.63
CA GLU A 342 11.27 5.67 -24.78
C GLU A 342 10.47 6.94 -24.48
N VAL A 343 9.45 6.87 -23.61
CA VAL A 343 8.48 7.96 -23.43
C VAL A 343 8.47 8.62 -22.05
N PHE A 344 9.02 7.99 -21.01
CA PHE A 344 9.01 8.57 -19.66
C PHE A 344 10.27 9.38 -19.36
N TRP A 345 10.05 10.62 -18.90
CA TRP A 345 11.05 11.38 -18.17
C TRP A 345 10.89 11.14 -16.67
N TRP A 346 11.53 10.10 -16.13
CA TRP A 346 11.48 9.81 -14.69
C TRP A 346 12.19 10.89 -13.86
N PRO A 347 11.57 11.40 -12.77
CA PRO A 347 12.24 12.28 -11.82
C PRO A 347 13.30 11.53 -11.01
N PHE A 348 14.32 12.26 -10.52
CA PHE A 348 15.42 11.71 -9.72
C PHE A 348 16.11 10.48 -10.34
N THR A 349 16.17 10.43 -11.68
CA THR A 349 16.66 9.28 -12.45
C THR A 349 17.63 9.77 -13.51
N GLN A 350 18.82 9.19 -13.55
CA GLN A 350 19.73 9.36 -14.68
C GLN A 350 19.44 8.24 -15.69
N HIS A 351 18.70 8.55 -16.75
CA HIS A 351 18.19 7.59 -17.74
C HIS A 351 19.27 6.69 -18.35
N LYS A 352 20.50 7.19 -18.52
CA LYS A 352 21.62 6.37 -19.03
C LYS A 352 21.99 5.18 -18.12
N LEU A 353 21.61 5.24 -16.84
CA LEU A 353 21.87 4.17 -15.86
C LEU A 353 20.70 3.17 -15.74
N VAL A 354 19.61 3.40 -16.49
CA VAL A 354 18.41 2.56 -16.49
C VAL A 354 18.40 1.71 -17.75
N HIS A 355 18.71 0.43 -17.59
CA HIS A 355 18.57 -0.55 -18.67
C HIS A 355 17.14 -1.07 -18.71
N GLN A 356 16.63 -1.41 -19.90
CA GLN A 356 15.27 -1.90 -20.10
C GLN A 356 14.96 -3.09 -19.17
N GLU A 357 15.91 -3.99 -18.99
CA GLU A 357 15.82 -5.20 -18.16
C GLU A 357 15.72 -4.88 -16.66
N THR A 358 16.13 -3.68 -16.25
CA THR A 358 16.06 -3.23 -14.85
C THR A 358 14.79 -2.45 -14.53
N VAL A 359 13.99 -2.11 -15.55
CA VAL A 359 12.71 -1.43 -15.37
C VAL A 359 11.72 -2.38 -14.70
N THR A 360 11.19 -1.95 -13.56
CA THR A 360 10.22 -2.74 -12.80
C THR A 360 8.82 -2.51 -13.37
N VAL A 361 8.23 -3.54 -13.98
CA VAL A 361 6.85 -3.49 -14.51
C VAL A 361 5.88 -3.84 -13.38
N ILE A 362 5.15 -2.86 -12.88
CA ILE A 362 4.13 -3.03 -11.83
C ILE A 362 2.77 -3.26 -12.50
N ASP A 363 2.18 -4.45 -12.34
CA ASP A 363 0.80 -4.73 -12.79
C ASP A 363 -0.21 -4.06 -11.86
N SER A 364 0.01 -4.21 -10.55
CA SER A 364 -0.89 -3.70 -9.54
C SER A 364 -0.21 -3.65 -8.17
N ARG A 365 -0.97 -3.16 -7.17
CA ARG A 365 -0.57 -3.14 -5.77
C ARG A 365 -1.75 -3.58 -4.89
N CYS A 366 -1.44 -4.32 -3.82
CA CYS A 366 -2.38 -4.69 -2.77
C CYS A 366 -1.71 -4.52 -1.39
N GLY A 367 -2.23 -3.61 -0.58
CA GLY A 367 -1.63 -3.19 0.68
C GLY A 367 -0.22 -2.65 0.48
N GLU A 368 0.78 -3.31 1.05
CA GLU A 368 2.19 -2.91 0.99
C GLU A 368 2.99 -3.65 -0.09
N ASN A 369 2.33 -4.44 -0.94
CA ASN A 369 3.04 -5.26 -1.93
C ASN A 369 2.69 -4.82 -3.36
N PHE A 370 3.72 -4.61 -4.16
CA PHE A 370 3.60 -4.54 -5.61
C PHE A 370 3.48 -5.96 -6.19
N SER A 371 2.63 -6.11 -7.19
CA SER A 371 2.60 -7.27 -8.08
C SER A 371 3.44 -6.92 -9.32
N ILE A 372 4.65 -7.48 -9.39
CA ILE A 372 5.66 -7.19 -10.41
C ILE A 372 5.62 -8.25 -11.50
N TYR A 373 5.49 -7.79 -12.75
CA TYR A 373 5.61 -8.63 -13.92
C TYR A 373 7.08 -8.86 -14.30
N LYS A 374 7.46 -10.13 -14.52
CA LYS A 374 8.79 -10.57 -14.93
C LYS A 374 8.72 -11.36 -16.23
N ALA A 375 9.07 -10.72 -17.34
CA ALA A 375 9.13 -11.36 -18.65
C ALA A 375 10.17 -12.50 -18.71
N SER A 376 11.31 -12.33 -18.03
CA SER A 376 12.42 -13.30 -18.02
C SER A 376 12.11 -14.61 -17.29
N ASP A 377 11.04 -14.63 -16.50
CA ASP A 377 10.69 -15.72 -15.58
C ASP A 377 9.32 -16.27 -15.97
N ASN A 378 9.22 -16.86 -17.17
CA ASN A 378 7.98 -17.46 -17.67
C ASN A 378 6.78 -16.50 -17.60
N SER A 379 6.99 -15.22 -17.93
CA SER A 379 5.95 -14.18 -17.85
C SER A 379 5.22 -14.18 -16.49
N SER A 380 5.94 -14.28 -15.38
CA SER A 380 5.33 -14.42 -14.04
C SER A 380 4.95 -13.07 -13.41
N LEU A 381 3.99 -13.10 -12.49
CA LEU A 381 3.79 -12.08 -11.47
C LEU A 381 4.48 -12.51 -10.19
N SER A 382 5.27 -11.64 -9.58
CA SER A 382 5.90 -11.85 -8.28
C SER A 382 5.62 -10.69 -7.35
N GLN A 383 5.37 -10.97 -6.08
CA GLN A 383 5.19 -9.90 -5.11
C GLN A 383 6.51 -9.33 -4.61
N GLN A 384 6.56 -8.01 -4.46
CA GLN A 384 7.61 -7.33 -3.74
C GLN A 384 7.02 -6.39 -2.70
N PHE A 385 7.54 -6.43 -1.48
CA PHE A 385 7.20 -5.46 -0.45
C PHE A 385 7.74 -4.08 -0.85
N ASP A 386 6.88 -3.08 -0.88
CA ASP A 386 7.22 -1.69 -1.17
C ASP A 386 7.90 -1.04 0.05
N ALA A 387 9.17 -1.37 0.26
CA ALA A 387 9.99 -0.81 1.33
C ALA A 387 10.35 0.67 1.09
N CYS A 388 9.93 1.25 -0.04
CA CYS A 388 10.01 2.69 -0.27
C CYS A 388 8.76 3.44 0.21
N ALA A 389 7.70 2.73 0.62
CA ALA A 389 6.37 3.29 0.89
C ALA A 389 5.89 4.22 -0.25
N SER A 390 6.11 3.78 -1.50
CA SER A 390 5.91 4.48 -2.79
C SER A 390 6.48 5.89 -2.82
N TRP A 391 7.70 6.03 -2.29
CA TRP A 391 8.46 7.26 -2.04
C TRP A 391 7.83 8.15 -0.95
N TRP A 392 7.68 7.52 0.23
CA TRP A 392 7.33 8.10 1.54
C TRP A 392 5.86 8.44 1.80
N THR A 393 4.97 8.18 0.85
CA THR A 393 3.57 8.62 0.92
C THR A 393 2.62 7.63 1.59
N GLN A 394 2.94 6.34 1.51
CA GLN A 394 1.94 5.30 1.68
C GLN A 394 1.97 4.62 3.06
N GLY A 395 0.79 4.21 3.51
CA GLY A 395 0.60 3.45 4.76
C GLY A 395 -0.51 2.37 4.80
N PRO A 396 -1.36 2.11 3.77
CA PRO A 396 -2.45 1.17 3.89
C PRO A 396 -2.03 -0.29 3.72
N ASP A 397 -2.59 -1.13 4.59
CA ASP A 397 -2.70 -2.57 4.37
C ASP A 397 -3.84 -2.88 3.36
N PRO A 398 -4.04 -4.14 2.94
CA PRO A 398 -5.08 -4.48 1.95
C PRO A 398 -6.49 -4.05 2.35
N THR A 399 -6.85 -4.20 3.63
CA THR A 399 -8.19 -3.86 4.14
C THR A 399 -8.40 -2.36 4.10
N PHE A 400 -7.43 -1.60 4.59
CA PHE A 400 -7.51 -0.15 4.60
C PHE A 400 -7.51 0.43 3.18
N GLN A 401 -6.74 -0.15 2.25
CA GLN A 401 -6.78 0.24 0.84
C GLN A 401 -8.20 0.11 0.24
N ALA A 402 -8.92 -0.98 0.54
CA ALA A 402 -10.29 -1.19 0.08
C ALA A 402 -11.30 -0.21 0.71
N GLU A 403 -11.07 0.20 1.96
CA GLU A 403 -11.87 1.23 2.64
C GLU A 403 -11.63 2.62 2.04
N LEU A 404 -10.38 2.99 1.75
CA LEU A 404 -10.06 4.26 1.08
C LEU A 404 -10.63 4.33 -0.33
N ALA A 405 -10.58 3.23 -1.10
CA ALA A 405 -11.19 3.18 -2.44
C ALA A 405 -12.71 3.45 -2.40
N ARG A 406 -13.41 2.89 -1.40
CA ARG A 406 -14.84 3.15 -1.17
C ARG A 406 -15.12 4.60 -0.79
N GLU A 407 -14.33 5.15 0.13
CA GLU A 407 -14.46 6.54 0.57
C GLU A 407 -14.27 7.52 -0.60
N MET A 408 -13.26 7.28 -1.44
CA MET A 408 -13.00 8.07 -2.63
C MET A 408 -14.14 7.96 -3.65
N GLY A 409 -14.65 6.75 -3.91
CA GLY A 409 -15.79 6.54 -4.81
C GLY A 409 -17.05 7.27 -4.34
N TYR A 410 -17.38 7.16 -3.05
CA TYR A 410 -18.49 7.88 -2.42
C TYR A 410 -18.33 9.40 -2.57
N THR A 411 -17.14 9.91 -2.26
CA THR A 411 -16.87 11.35 -2.27
C THR A 411 -16.86 11.92 -3.69
N ALA A 412 -16.30 11.18 -4.65
CA ALA A 412 -16.31 11.56 -6.06
C ALA A 412 -17.74 11.68 -6.60
N ALA A 413 -18.61 10.72 -6.28
CA ALA A 413 -20.02 10.74 -6.67
C ALA A 413 -20.81 11.87 -5.99
N ARG A 414 -20.46 12.23 -4.75
CA ARG A 414 -21.17 13.24 -3.96
C ARG A 414 -20.75 14.69 -4.29
N PHE A 415 -19.48 14.94 -4.58
CA PHE A 415 -18.95 16.30 -4.67
C PHE A 415 -18.21 16.61 -5.97
N GLY A 416 -17.52 15.64 -6.58
CA GLY A 416 -16.58 15.92 -7.66
C GLY A 416 -15.54 16.98 -7.23
N HIS A 417 -15.56 18.14 -7.89
CA HIS A 417 -14.71 19.28 -7.57
C HIS A 417 -15.54 20.50 -7.16
N VAL A 418 -15.19 21.14 -6.03
CA VAL A 418 -15.90 22.27 -5.43
C VAL A 418 -14.89 23.36 -5.06
N MET A 419 -15.25 24.63 -5.29
CA MET A 419 -14.43 25.79 -4.92
C MET A 419 -14.37 25.96 -3.40
N PHE A 420 -13.18 26.28 -2.86
CA PHE A 420 -12.96 26.39 -1.40
C PHE A 420 -13.15 27.79 -0.78
N PRO A 421 -12.58 28.89 -1.33
CA PRO A 421 -12.71 30.21 -0.69
C PRO A 421 -14.17 30.58 -0.44
N GLU A 422 -14.48 31.10 0.75
CA GLU A 422 -15.83 31.53 1.16
C GLU A 422 -16.89 30.41 1.17
N ASN A 423 -16.49 29.15 1.00
CA ASN A 423 -17.39 27.99 0.94
C ASN A 423 -17.02 26.95 2.02
N VAL A 424 -17.99 26.11 2.39
CA VAL A 424 -17.81 25.01 3.35
C VAL A 424 -18.50 23.75 2.84
N TYR A 425 -17.87 22.59 3.05
CA TYR A 425 -18.42 21.28 2.78
C TYR A 425 -17.83 20.25 3.74
N GLU A 426 -18.62 19.20 4.02
CA GLU A 426 -18.38 18.25 5.11
C GLU A 426 -16.96 17.65 5.10
N PRO A 427 -16.43 17.11 3.98
CA PRO A 427 -15.06 16.57 3.97
C PRO A 427 -13.98 17.55 4.43
N ALA A 428 -14.02 18.81 3.96
CA ALA A 428 -12.99 19.79 4.29
C ALA A 428 -13.08 20.24 5.74
N LEU A 429 -14.29 20.51 6.24
CA LEU A 429 -14.50 20.87 7.65
C LEU A 429 -14.10 19.72 8.57
N LYS A 430 -14.55 18.50 8.28
CA LYS A 430 -14.21 17.32 9.09
C LYS A 430 -12.71 17.05 9.12
N CYS A 431 -12.04 17.19 7.98
CA CYS A 431 -10.59 17.07 7.90
C CYS A 431 -9.90 18.14 8.76
N ALA A 432 -10.35 19.40 8.69
CA ALA A 432 -9.81 20.48 9.51
C ALA A 432 -9.98 20.23 11.03
N GLU A 433 -11.15 19.77 11.47
CA GLU A 433 -11.40 19.40 12.88
C GLU A 433 -10.44 18.30 13.35
N LEU A 434 -10.27 17.24 12.56
CA LEU A 434 -9.37 16.13 12.89
C LEU A 434 -7.91 16.57 12.93
N LEU A 435 -7.49 17.47 12.04
CA LEU A 435 -6.14 18.03 12.06
C LEU A 435 -5.89 18.87 13.31
N LEU A 436 -6.85 19.69 13.73
CA LEU A 436 -6.75 20.54 14.92
C LEU A 436 -6.84 19.75 16.24
N ASP A 437 -7.57 18.62 16.29
CA ASP A 437 -7.61 17.73 17.46
C ASP A 437 -6.51 16.62 17.46
N GLY A 438 -5.79 16.48 16.34
CA GLY A 438 -4.66 15.57 16.15
C GLY A 438 -3.32 16.32 16.16
N VAL A 439 -2.66 16.39 15.01
CA VAL A 439 -1.32 16.99 14.84
C VAL A 439 -1.24 18.48 15.27
N GLY A 440 -2.35 19.22 15.20
CA GLY A 440 -2.45 20.62 15.63
C GLY A 440 -2.79 20.83 17.10
N LYS A 441 -3.01 19.76 17.86
CA LYS A 441 -3.65 19.83 19.18
C LYS A 441 -2.90 20.73 20.16
N GLY A 442 -3.61 21.73 20.67
CA GLY A 442 -3.13 22.64 21.70
C GLY A 442 -2.10 23.66 21.20
N TRP A 443 -2.00 23.92 19.90
CA TRP A 443 -1.22 25.06 19.38
C TRP A 443 -1.77 25.66 18.08
N ALA A 444 -2.25 24.84 17.15
CA ALA A 444 -2.82 25.32 15.90
C ALA A 444 -4.28 25.72 16.09
N SER A 445 -4.70 26.75 15.36
CA SER A 445 -6.09 27.22 15.32
C SER A 445 -6.64 27.29 13.90
N ARG A 446 -5.77 27.33 12.88
CA ARG A 446 -6.15 27.52 11.48
C ARG A 446 -5.52 26.45 10.60
N VAL A 447 -6.28 26.02 9.59
CA VAL A 447 -5.87 25.03 8.58
C VAL A 447 -5.89 25.71 7.21
N TYR A 448 -4.79 25.61 6.48
CA TYR A 448 -4.68 26.07 5.10
C TYR A 448 -4.42 24.87 4.18
N PHE A 449 -5.30 24.62 3.21
CA PHE A 449 -5.18 23.47 2.30
C PHE A 449 -4.45 23.82 1.01
N SER A 450 -3.54 22.94 0.59
CA SER A 450 -2.82 22.96 -0.69
C SER A 450 -2.78 21.57 -1.32
N ASP A 451 -2.17 21.46 -2.48
CA ASP A 451 -2.14 20.26 -3.32
C ASP A 451 -0.92 19.36 -3.08
N ASN A 452 0.21 19.93 -2.64
CA ASN A 452 1.46 19.20 -2.40
C ASN A 452 2.35 19.82 -1.31
N GLY A 453 3.34 19.05 -0.84
CA GLY A 453 4.22 19.44 0.27
C GLY A 453 5.07 20.68 0.01
N SER A 454 5.66 20.82 -1.17
CA SER A 454 6.51 21.98 -1.51
C SER A 454 5.72 23.29 -1.49
N THR A 455 4.48 23.23 -1.97
CA THR A 455 3.56 24.36 -1.94
C THR A 455 3.14 24.71 -0.51
N ALA A 456 2.90 23.71 0.33
CA ALA A 456 2.66 23.91 1.76
C ALA A 456 3.84 24.61 2.45
N ILE A 457 5.09 24.28 2.07
CA ILE A 457 6.29 24.99 2.55
C ILE A 457 6.28 26.46 2.12
N GLU A 458 6.00 26.77 0.85
CA GLU A 458 5.95 28.18 0.43
C GLU A 458 4.85 28.99 1.10
N ILE A 459 3.70 28.37 1.37
CA ILE A 459 2.63 28.96 2.17
C ILE A 459 3.15 29.26 3.58
N ALA A 460 3.84 28.31 4.22
CA ALA A 460 4.43 28.49 5.54
C ALA A 460 5.50 29.58 5.58
N LEU A 461 6.37 29.66 4.57
CA LEU A 461 7.37 30.72 4.46
C LEU A 461 6.72 32.10 4.35
N LYS A 462 5.67 32.25 3.52
CA LYS A 462 4.91 33.51 3.43
C LYS A 462 4.24 33.87 4.76
N MET A 463 3.65 32.88 5.45
CA MET A 463 3.07 33.05 6.78
C MET A 463 4.09 33.53 7.81
N ALA A 464 5.25 32.87 7.89
CA ALA A 464 6.31 33.23 8.81
C ALA A 464 6.88 34.62 8.53
N PHE A 465 7.19 34.94 7.27
CA PHE A 465 7.74 36.25 6.93
C PHE A 465 6.76 37.38 7.21
N ARG A 466 5.46 37.21 6.93
CA ARG A 466 4.46 38.23 7.31
C ARG A 466 4.40 38.38 8.83
N LYS A 467 4.37 37.28 9.58
CA LYS A 467 4.33 37.33 11.05
C LYS A 467 5.55 38.05 11.62
N PHE A 468 6.74 37.74 11.13
CA PHE A 468 7.97 38.43 11.49
C PHE A 468 7.89 39.94 11.19
N CYS A 469 7.45 40.32 9.98
CA CYS A 469 7.32 41.73 9.61
C CYS A 469 6.35 42.49 10.52
N VAL A 470 5.26 41.85 10.97
CA VAL A 470 4.32 42.47 11.92
C VAL A 470 4.96 42.61 13.31
N ASP A 471 5.59 41.56 13.83
CA ASP A 471 6.19 41.57 15.19
C ASP A 471 7.35 42.54 15.37
N HIS A 472 7.99 42.90 14.26
CA HIS A 472 9.12 43.83 14.18
C HIS A 472 8.75 45.17 13.53
N ASN A 473 7.46 45.44 13.29
CA ASN A 473 6.94 46.69 12.72
C ASN A 473 7.49 47.07 11.33
N PHE A 474 7.91 46.09 10.52
CA PHE A 474 8.37 46.32 9.15
C PHE A 474 7.22 46.56 8.16
N CYS A 475 5.97 46.22 8.50
CA CYS A 475 4.82 46.44 7.63
C CYS A 475 4.40 47.92 7.48
N GLU A 476 4.79 48.79 8.42
CA GLU A 476 4.49 50.24 8.40
C GLU A 476 5.64 51.08 7.85
N ALA A 477 6.70 50.44 7.38
CA ALA A 477 7.92 51.10 6.93
C ALA A 477 7.70 51.85 5.60
N THR A 478 8.36 53.00 5.47
CA THR A 478 8.36 53.86 4.26
C THR A 478 8.81 53.09 3.01
N GLU A 479 8.48 53.56 1.80
CA GLU A 479 8.95 52.92 0.54
C GLU A 479 10.47 52.66 0.53
N GLU A 480 11.25 53.52 1.19
CA GLU A 480 12.72 53.39 1.34
C GLU A 480 13.13 52.26 2.31
N GLU A 481 12.28 51.92 3.29
CA GLU A 481 12.48 50.81 4.24
C GLU A 481 11.90 49.46 3.75
N LYS A 482 11.16 49.44 2.63
CA LYS A 482 10.58 48.20 2.05
C LYS A 482 11.61 47.24 1.43
N HIS A 483 12.89 47.61 1.40
CA HIS A 483 13.97 46.77 0.85
C HIS A 483 14.62 45.83 1.88
N ILE A 484 13.89 45.41 2.92
CA ILE A 484 14.38 44.35 3.81
C ILE A 484 14.48 43.01 3.08
N VAL A 485 15.63 42.35 3.21
CA VAL A 485 15.84 40.98 2.72
C VAL A 485 15.55 40.02 3.87
N VAL A 486 14.43 39.32 3.81
CA VAL A 486 14.11 38.28 4.79
C VAL A 486 14.72 36.95 4.34
N LYS A 487 15.50 36.33 5.24
CA LYS A 487 16.14 35.02 5.08
C LYS A 487 15.54 34.01 6.06
N VAL A 488 15.74 32.74 5.78
CA VAL A 488 15.46 31.66 6.74
C VAL A 488 16.71 31.35 7.58
N ILE A 489 16.51 30.71 8.72
CA ILE A 489 17.52 29.86 9.34
C ILE A 489 17.05 28.41 9.19
N ALA A 490 17.93 27.54 8.69
CA ALA A 490 17.65 26.14 8.41
C ALA A 490 18.89 25.28 8.68
N LEU A 491 18.73 23.97 8.64
CA LEU A 491 19.80 23.02 8.92
C LEU A 491 20.37 22.45 7.62
N ARG A 492 21.71 22.33 7.52
CA ARG A 492 22.35 21.65 6.40
C ARG A 492 21.90 20.19 6.33
N GLY A 493 21.60 19.73 5.12
CA GLY A 493 21.06 18.39 4.86
C GLY A 493 19.54 18.31 4.90
N SER A 494 18.83 19.40 5.21
CA SER A 494 17.37 19.46 5.05
C SER A 494 16.95 19.47 3.58
N TYR A 495 15.73 19.04 3.31
CA TYR A 495 15.06 19.12 2.02
C TYR A 495 13.60 19.53 2.19
N HIS A 496 13.24 20.70 1.68
CA HIS A 496 11.90 21.28 1.89
C HIS A 496 10.98 21.20 0.66
N GLY A 497 11.45 20.58 -0.44
CA GLY A 497 10.64 20.33 -1.64
C GLY A 497 10.99 21.21 -2.83
N ASP A 498 10.50 20.84 -4.02
CA ASP A 498 11.07 21.21 -5.32
C ASP A 498 10.67 22.59 -5.88
N THR A 499 9.75 23.30 -5.24
CA THR A 499 9.40 24.66 -5.69
C THR A 499 10.53 25.64 -5.34
N LEU A 500 10.65 26.74 -6.07
CA LEU A 500 11.80 27.63 -5.93
C LEU A 500 11.96 28.21 -4.53
N GLY A 501 10.86 28.63 -3.89
CA GLY A 501 10.91 29.15 -2.53
C GLY A 501 11.30 28.08 -1.51
N ALA A 502 10.84 26.85 -1.70
CA ALA A 502 11.20 25.72 -0.84
C ALA A 502 12.67 25.31 -1.02
N MET A 503 13.15 25.22 -2.27
CA MET A 503 14.56 24.95 -2.58
C MET A 503 15.49 26.07 -2.10
N GLU A 504 15.09 27.34 -2.16
CA GLU A 504 15.89 28.46 -1.64
C GLU A 504 16.01 28.46 -0.10
N ALA A 505 15.11 27.76 0.60
CA ALA A 505 15.11 27.65 2.05
C ALA A 505 16.01 26.51 2.58
N GLN A 506 16.73 25.80 1.73
CA GLN A 506 17.64 24.72 2.11
C GLN A 506 19.10 25.04 1.73
N ALA A 507 20.06 24.36 2.36
CA ALA A 507 21.47 24.56 2.09
C ALA A 507 21.90 24.08 0.69
N PRO A 508 23.06 24.53 0.16
CA PRO A 508 23.66 23.93 -1.02
C PRO A 508 23.76 22.40 -0.87
N SER A 509 23.25 21.67 -1.86
CA SER A 509 23.15 20.21 -1.89
C SER A 509 23.22 19.69 -3.33
N PRO A 510 23.27 18.37 -3.56
CA PRO A 510 23.17 17.81 -4.91
C PRO A 510 21.91 18.22 -5.67
N TYR A 511 20.83 18.56 -4.96
CA TYR A 511 19.55 19.00 -5.54
C TYR A 511 19.57 20.47 -5.98
N THR A 512 20.42 21.31 -5.38
CA THR A 512 20.54 22.76 -5.68
C THR A 512 21.79 23.11 -6.47
N GLY A 513 22.58 22.11 -6.87
CA GLY A 513 23.76 22.30 -7.70
C GLY A 513 23.41 22.94 -9.05
N PHE A 514 24.38 23.62 -9.66
CA PHE A 514 24.19 24.37 -10.91
C PHE A 514 23.51 23.57 -12.03
N LEU A 515 23.77 22.26 -12.13
CA LEU A 515 23.15 21.40 -13.15
C LEU A 515 21.66 21.12 -12.91
N GLN A 516 21.19 21.25 -11.67
CA GLN A 516 19.79 21.04 -11.29
C GLN A 516 19.03 22.38 -11.23
N GLN A 517 19.64 23.40 -10.61
CA GLN A 517 19.02 24.70 -10.41
C GLN A 517 20.05 25.83 -10.65
N PRO A 518 20.33 26.21 -11.91
CA PRO A 518 21.33 27.24 -12.24
C PRO A 518 21.11 28.60 -11.57
N TRP A 519 19.87 28.92 -11.17
CA TRP A 519 19.51 30.17 -10.50
C TRP A 519 19.47 30.09 -8.96
N TYR A 520 19.87 28.97 -8.36
CA TYR A 520 19.81 28.82 -6.91
C TYR A 520 20.71 29.85 -6.22
N THR A 521 20.12 30.67 -5.34
CA THR A 521 20.87 31.67 -4.55
C THR A 521 20.91 31.39 -3.05
N GLY A 522 20.19 30.37 -2.54
CA GLY A 522 20.11 30.02 -1.11
C GLY A 522 19.78 31.20 -0.19
N ARG A 523 18.52 31.40 0.18
CA ARG A 523 18.08 32.54 1.01
C ARG A 523 18.06 32.22 2.50
N GLY A 524 19.17 31.72 3.04
CA GLY A 524 19.20 31.31 4.44
C GLY A 524 20.57 31.32 5.11
N LEU A 525 20.53 31.27 6.44
CA LEU A 525 21.63 30.86 7.30
C LEU A 525 21.50 29.35 7.53
N PHE A 526 22.48 28.59 7.04
CA PHE A 526 22.43 27.13 7.06
C PHE A 526 23.43 26.58 8.07
N LEU A 527 22.93 26.10 9.21
CA LEU A 527 23.75 25.58 10.30
C LEU A 527 24.01 24.08 10.12
N ASP A 528 25.19 23.60 10.52
CA ASP A 528 25.50 22.18 10.56
C ASP A 528 24.97 21.59 11.88
N PRO A 529 23.99 20.67 11.85
CA PRO A 529 23.42 20.12 13.07
C PRO A 529 24.21 18.91 13.58
N PRO A 530 24.33 18.73 14.91
CA PRO A 530 24.62 17.44 15.52
C PRO A 530 23.61 16.38 15.09
N THR A 531 24.08 15.18 14.81
CA THR A 531 23.23 14.03 14.45
C THR A 531 23.43 12.88 15.42
N VAL A 532 22.41 12.05 15.57
CA VAL A 532 22.40 10.87 16.44
C VAL A 532 22.20 9.60 15.62
N PHE A 533 22.81 8.50 16.04
CA PHE A 533 22.72 7.25 15.33
C PHE A 533 23.14 6.05 16.17
N LEU A 534 22.68 4.87 15.80
CA LEU A 534 23.12 3.60 16.37
C LEU A 534 24.34 3.06 15.59
N SER A 535 25.39 2.67 16.29
CA SER A 535 26.57 1.99 15.75
C SER A 535 27.18 1.10 16.83
N ASN A 536 27.54 -0.14 16.47
CA ASN A 536 28.05 -1.15 17.41
C ASN A 536 27.18 -1.30 18.67
N GLY A 537 25.85 -1.32 18.50
CA GLY A 537 24.90 -1.47 19.60
C GLY A 537 24.76 -0.27 20.55
N SER A 538 25.47 0.84 20.32
CA SER A 538 25.38 2.06 21.14
C SER A 538 24.88 3.25 20.33
N TRP A 539 24.04 4.08 20.93
CA TRP A 539 23.60 5.32 20.30
C TRP A 539 24.64 6.40 20.51
N ASN A 540 25.10 7.05 19.45
CA ASN A 540 26.18 8.02 19.45
C ASN A 540 25.74 9.36 18.83
N ILE A 541 26.33 10.47 19.28
CA ILE A 541 26.24 11.79 18.64
C ILE A 541 27.45 11.98 17.73
N SER A 542 27.20 12.33 16.47
CA SER A 542 28.19 12.95 15.59
C SER A 542 28.07 14.46 15.67
N LEU A 543 29.16 15.09 16.11
CA LEU A 543 29.28 16.54 16.24
C LEU A 543 29.96 17.14 14.98
N PRO A 544 29.41 18.22 14.40
CA PRO A 544 30.09 19.01 13.39
C PRO A 544 31.42 19.60 13.87
N GLU A 545 32.30 19.98 12.94
CA GLU A 545 33.61 20.59 13.26
C GLU A 545 33.50 21.83 14.16
N SER A 546 32.40 22.60 14.05
CA SER A 546 32.15 23.75 14.91
C SER A 546 32.02 23.43 16.41
N PHE A 547 31.95 22.15 16.77
CA PHE A 547 31.88 21.63 18.12
C PHE A 547 33.10 20.79 18.49
N SER A 548 34.24 20.94 17.80
CA SER A 548 35.46 20.15 18.02
C SER A 548 36.04 20.24 19.45
N GLU A 549 35.69 21.28 20.20
CA GLU A 549 36.11 21.49 21.60
C GLU A 549 35.29 20.67 22.62
N ILE A 550 34.22 20.00 22.19
CA ILE A 550 33.37 19.19 23.08
C ILE A 550 34.02 17.82 23.32
N ALA A 551 34.11 17.41 24.59
CA ALA A 551 34.62 16.09 24.96
C ALA A 551 33.73 14.95 24.40
N PRO A 552 34.31 13.81 23.97
CA PRO A 552 33.55 12.68 23.41
C PRO A 552 32.50 12.08 24.36
N GLU A 553 32.70 12.23 25.68
CA GLU A 553 31.85 11.69 26.75
C GLU A 553 30.40 12.23 26.77
N TYR A 554 30.11 13.34 26.08
CA TYR A 554 28.75 13.86 25.95
C TYR A 554 27.89 13.09 24.93
N GLY A 555 28.47 12.10 24.22
CA GLY A 555 27.93 11.60 22.97
C GLY A 555 27.26 10.22 22.98
N THR A 556 27.37 9.40 24.04
CA THR A 556 26.91 8.00 23.99
C THR A 556 25.71 7.76 24.91
N PHE A 557 24.68 7.08 24.39
CA PHE A 557 23.44 6.74 25.08
C PHE A 557 23.19 5.23 25.02
N THR A 558 22.55 4.71 26.07
CA THR A 558 22.24 3.27 26.14
C THR A 558 20.97 2.92 25.37
N SER A 559 20.05 3.88 25.21
CA SER A 559 18.80 3.70 24.50
C SER A 559 18.45 4.92 23.64
N ARG A 560 17.59 4.72 22.64
CA ARG A 560 17.07 5.80 21.80
C ARG A 560 16.27 6.82 22.61
N ASP A 561 15.56 6.37 23.64
CA ASP A 561 14.64 7.22 24.40
C ASP A 561 15.39 8.27 25.24
N GLU A 562 16.59 7.96 25.74
CA GLU A 562 17.46 8.92 26.43
C GLU A 562 17.81 10.13 25.55
N ILE A 563 17.90 9.94 24.23
CA ILE A 563 18.18 11.01 23.27
C ILE A 563 17.05 12.05 23.27
N PHE A 564 15.80 11.61 23.42
CA PHE A 564 14.62 12.49 23.40
C PHE A 564 14.32 13.12 24.76
N ASP A 565 14.89 12.60 25.85
CA ASP A 565 14.60 13.05 27.21
C ASP A 565 14.80 14.57 27.36
N LYS A 566 13.82 15.22 28.01
CA LYS A 566 13.83 16.65 28.35
C LYS A 566 14.83 16.98 29.45
N SER A 567 15.27 16.01 30.25
CA SER A 567 16.33 16.22 31.25
C SER A 567 17.62 16.76 30.61
N ARG A 568 17.87 16.43 29.33
CA ARG A 568 18.99 16.95 28.53
C ARG A 568 18.97 18.47 28.36
N ASP A 569 17.82 19.15 28.53
CA ASP A 569 17.71 20.60 28.37
C ASP A 569 18.48 21.39 29.45
N ALA A 570 18.76 20.75 30.59
CA ALA A 570 19.59 21.32 31.67
C ALA A 570 21.09 20.94 31.56
N SER A 571 21.47 20.17 30.53
CA SER A 571 22.83 19.66 30.37
C SER A 571 23.83 20.75 29.96
N THR A 572 25.11 20.47 30.17
CA THR A 572 26.21 21.31 29.65
C THR A 572 26.14 21.43 28.12
N LEU A 573 25.80 20.34 27.43
CA LEU A 573 25.65 20.32 25.98
C LEU A 573 24.56 21.30 25.49
N ALA A 574 23.43 21.38 26.21
CA ALA A 574 22.37 22.35 25.89
C ALA A 574 22.86 23.80 25.96
N ARG A 575 23.68 24.12 26.97
CA ARG A 575 24.29 25.46 27.11
C ARG A 575 25.28 25.75 25.98
N ILE A 576 26.06 24.75 25.57
CA ILE A 576 26.99 24.89 24.44
C ILE A 576 26.23 25.14 23.13
N TYR A 577 25.18 24.36 22.86
CA TYR A 577 24.31 24.59 21.71
C TYR A 577 23.67 25.99 21.75
N SER A 578 23.15 26.42 22.90
CA SER A 578 22.54 27.75 23.06
C SER A 578 23.56 28.85 22.77
N ALA A 579 24.78 28.76 23.31
CA ALA A 579 25.84 29.73 23.05
C ALA A 579 26.23 29.79 21.55
N TYR A 580 26.38 28.63 20.90
CA TYR A 580 26.65 28.53 19.47
C TYR A 580 25.54 29.20 18.64
N LEU A 581 24.27 28.88 18.93
CA LEU A 581 23.11 29.40 18.22
C LEU A 581 22.90 30.89 18.45
N SER A 582 23.04 31.36 19.69
CA SER A 582 22.94 32.77 20.04
C SER A 582 23.97 33.62 19.31
N LYS A 583 25.21 33.12 19.16
CA LYS A 583 26.26 33.78 18.36
C LYS A 583 25.85 33.95 16.90
N HIS A 584 25.43 32.86 16.25
CA HIS A 584 25.04 32.88 14.83
C HIS A 584 23.82 33.77 14.57
N LEU A 585 22.82 33.74 15.45
CA LEU A 585 21.65 34.60 15.37
C LEU A 585 21.97 36.07 15.64
N GLN A 586 22.94 36.37 16.52
CA GLN A 586 23.35 37.73 16.82
C GLN A 586 24.08 38.40 15.65
N GLU A 587 24.94 37.66 14.95
CA GLU A 587 25.65 38.15 13.75
C GLU A 587 24.68 38.59 12.63
N HIS A 588 23.45 38.08 12.64
CA HIS A 588 22.38 38.35 11.66
C HIS A 588 21.20 39.17 12.24
N SER A 589 21.35 39.72 13.45
CA SER A 589 20.35 40.56 14.10
C SER A 589 20.89 41.97 14.30
N GLY A 590 20.59 42.88 13.37
CA GLY A 590 20.92 44.31 13.53
C GLY A 590 19.94 45.19 12.77
N VAL A 591 19.37 46.20 13.44
CA VAL A 591 18.42 47.19 12.88
C VAL A 591 18.98 47.94 11.66
N ARG A 592 20.32 47.94 11.47
CA ARG A 592 21.02 48.58 10.35
C ARG A 592 21.44 47.61 9.23
N GLN A 593 21.19 46.31 9.36
CA GLN A 593 21.49 45.34 8.30
C GLN A 593 20.30 45.26 7.34
N SER A 594 20.56 45.25 6.03
CA SER A 594 19.51 45.07 5.01
C SER A 594 18.94 43.65 4.98
N ALA A 595 19.50 42.70 5.72
CA ALA A 595 19.07 41.30 5.74
C ALA A 595 18.79 40.79 7.17
N HIS A 596 17.63 40.17 7.36
CA HIS A 596 17.15 39.65 8.64
C HIS A 596 16.76 38.18 8.55
N VAL A 597 16.98 37.41 9.61
CA VAL A 597 16.40 36.05 9.75
C VAL A 597 14.95 36.19 10.21
N GLY A 598 14.00 35.85 9.34
CA GLY A 598 12.56 36.00 9.60
C GLY A 598 11.76 34.71 9.71
N ALA A 599 12.41 33.55 9.58
CA ALA A 599 11.77 32.26 9.84
C ALA A 599 12.82 31.21 10.21
N LEU A 600 12.49 30.33 11.15
CA LEU A 600 13.16 29.04 11.34
C LEU A 600 12.36 27.99 10.59
N ILE A 601 13.01 27.16 9.77
CA ILE A 601 12.41 25.97 9.16
C ILE A 601 13.29 24.75 9.42
N ILE A 602 12.68 23.66 9.89
CA ILE A 602 13.35 22.38 10.16
C ILE A 602 12.49 21.21 9.70
N GLU A 603 13.12 20.15 9.20
CA GLU A 603 12.55 18.80 9.25
C GLU A 603 12.77 18.27 10.68
N PRO A 604 11.72 18.11 11.50
CA PRO A 604 11.88 17.73 12.90
C PRO A 604 12.31 16.26 13.00
N VAL A 605 13.33 15.99 13.83
CA VAL A 605 13.93 14.67 14.10
C VAL A 605 14.67 14.04 12.92
N ILE A 606 14.07 13.88 11.74
CA ILE A 606 14.69 13.18 10.59
C ILE A 606 14.78 14.10 9.37
N HIS A 607 15.99 14.31 8.85
CA HIS A 607 16.21 14.77 7.48
C HIS A 607 15.99 13.61 6.51
N GLY A 608 14.85 13.59 5.81
CA GLY A 608 14.47 12.45 4.96
C GLY A 608 15.37 12.32 3.73
N ALA A 609 15.23 13.27 2.79
CA ALA A 609 15.98 13.27 1.54
C ALA A 609 17.49 13.54 1.71
N GLY A 610 17.87 14.08 2.87
CA GLY A 610 19.25 14.33 3.27
C GLY A 610 20.07 13.10 3.58
N GLY A 611 19.48 11.89 3.55
CA GLY A 611 20.17 10.64 3.89
C GLY A 611 19.67 10.00 5.18
N MET A 612 18.41 10.24 5.56
CA MET A 612 17.81 9.71 6.80
C MET A 612 18.66 10.06 8.03
N HIS A 613 19.16 11.29 8.11
CA HIS A 613 19.91 11.76 9.28
C HIS A 613 18.95 12.09 10.40
N MET A 614 19.18 11.47 11.55
CA MET A 614 18.47 11.84 12.77
C MET A 614 19.21 12.99 13.42
N VAL A 615 18.60 14.17 13.42
CA VAL A 615 19.15 15.36 14.06
C VAL A 615 18.96 15.23 15.57
N ASP A 616 19.96 15.67 16.35
CA ASP A 616 19.86 15.67 17.81
C ASP A 616 18.63 16.49 18.26
N PRO A 617 17.61 15.86 18.90
CA PRO A 617 16.42 16.55 19.40
C PRO A 617 16.74 17.70 20.35
N LEU A 618 17.82 17.59 21.13
CA LEU A 618 18.27 18.66 22.02
C LEU A 618 18.67 19.91 21.22
N PHE A 619 19.42 19.74 20.13
CA PHE A 619 19.83 20.86 19.27
C PHE A 619 18.63 21.55 18.65
N GLN A 620 17.65 20.78 18.13
CA GLN A 620 16.42 21.35 17.57
C GLN A 620 15.59 22.09 18.62
N ARG A 621 15.42 21.54 19.83
CA ARG A 621 14.72 22.24 20.93
C ARG A 621 15.38 23.57 21.28
N VAL A 622 16.70 23.58 21.43
CA VAL A 622 17.46 24.80 21.75
C VAL A 622 17.31 25.82 20.61
N LEU A 623 17.44 25.40 19.35
CA LEU A 623 17.25 26.26 18.18
C LEU A 623 15.84 26.89 18.13
N VAL A 624 14.81 26.10 18.38
CA VAL A 624 13.41 26.56 18.46
C VAL A 624 13.25 27.61 19.57
N ASN A 625 13.86 27.38 20.75
CA ASN A 625 13.77 28.32 21.87
C ASN A 625 14.53 29.62 21.61
N GLU A 626 15.74 29.55 21.04
CA GLU A 626 16.53 30.73 20.66
C GLU A 626 15.82 31.60 19.62
N CYS A 627 15.18 30.98 18.62
CA CYS A 627 14.39 31.69 17.62
C CYS A 627 13.14 32.33 18.24
N ARG A 628 12.40 31.59 19.07
CA ARG A 628 11.20 32.09 19.75
C ARG A 628 11.51 33.29 20.65
N ASN A 629 12.62 33.25 21.39
CA ASN A 629 13.07 34.37 22.24
C ASN A 629 13.35 35.66 21.45
N ARG A 630 13.60 35.53 20.14
CA ARG A 630 13.86 36.64 19.22
C ARG A 630 12.67 36.98 18.33
N LYS A 631 11.48 36.41 18.60
CA LYS A 631 10.25 36.54 17.78
C LYS A 631 10.43 36.08 16.32
N ILE A 632 11.29 35.11 16.09
CA ILE A 632 11.43 34.45 14.79
C ILE A 632 10.42 33.31 14.73
N PRO A 633 9.43 33.34 13.82
CA PRO A 633 8.43 32.27 13.71
C PRO A 633 9.06 30.93 13.33
N VAL A 634 8.51 29.86 13.91
CA VAL A 634 9.03 28.48 13.77
C VAL A 634 8.13 27.64 12.87
N ILE A 635 8.70 27.10 11.80
CA ILE A 635 8.07 26.18 10.85
C ILE A 635 8.58 24.76 11.08
N PHE A 636 7.68 23.81 11.31
CA PHE A 636 7.99 22.38 11.25
C PHE A 636 7.56 21.80 9.90
N ASP A 637 8.52 21.28 9.15
CA ASP A 637 8.29 20.50 7.94
C ASP A 637 8.00 19.04 8.33
N GLU A 638 6.74 18.75 8.66
CA GLU A 638 6.26 17.39 8.95
C GLU A 638 5.72 16.68 7.69
N VAL A 639 6.06 17.17 6.49
CA VAL A 639 5.64 16.55 5.22
C VAL A 639 6.18 15.13 5.15
N PHE A 640 7.38 14.86 5.68
CA PHE A 640 7.91 13.50 5.82
C PHE A 640 7.52 12.84 7.14
N THR A 641 7.66 13.54 8.27
CA THR A 641 7.73 12.94 9.61
C THR A 641 6.40 12.83 10.35
N GLY A 642 5.35 13.53 9.88
CA GLY A 642 4.03 13.50 10.48
C GLY A 642 3.25 12.19 10.23
N PHE A 643 2.07 12.11 10.85
CA PHE A 643 1.11 11.01 10.69
C PHE A 643 1.69 9.62 10.93
N TRP A 644 2.29 9.42 12.10
CA TRP A 644 2.78 8.10 12.56
C TRP A 644 4.03 7.58 11.85
N ARG A 645 4.63 8.34 10.91
CA ARG A 645 5.90 7.96 10.26
C ARG A 645 6.96 7.62 11.30
N LEU A 646 7.14 8.48 12.31
CA LEU A 646 8.13 8.29 13.39
C LEU A 646 7.53 7.63 14.65
N GLY A 647 6.39 6.94 14.53
CA GLY A 647 5.77 6.23 15.65
C GLY A 647 4.87 7.08 16.54
N VAL A 648 4.72 8.37 16.23
CA VAL A 648 3.80 9.32 16.89
C VAL A 648 2.99 10.07 15.84
N GLU A 649 1.82 10.60 16.22
CA GLU A 649 0.96 11.36 15.30
C GLU A 649 1.66 12.63 14.77
N THR A 650 2.44 13.32 15.61
CA THR A 650 3.27 14.50 15.30
C THR A 650 4.56 14.48 16.10
N THR A 651 5.63 14.98 15.50
CA THR A 651 6.95 15.14 16.13
C THR A 651 6.99 16.17 17.25
N THR A 652 5.95 16.99 17.44
CA THR A 652 5.86 17.91 18.59
C THR A 652 5.93 17.18 19.94
N GLU A 653 5.44 15.94 20.01
CA GLU A 653 5.57 15.11 21.21
C GLU A 653 7.01 14.63 21.42
N LEU A 654 7.69 14.18 20.35
CA LEU A 654 9.09 13.72 20.40
C LEU A 654 10.06 14.85 20.73
N LEU A 655 9.91 15.99 20.06
CA LEU A 655 10.73 17.16 20.32
C LEU A 655 10.33 17.88 21.60
N GLY A 656 9.10 17.72 22.09
CA GLY A 656 8.65 18.37 23.32
C GLY A 656 8.53 19.90 23.23
N CYS A 657 8.52 20.46 22.02
CA CYS A 657 8.28 21.88 21.72
C CYS A 657 7.33 22.01 20.51
N LYS A 658 6.67 23.16 20.38
CA LYS A 658 5.62 23.38 19.39
C LYS A 658 6.03 24.44 18.36
N PRO A 659 5.64 24.29 17.08
CA PRO A 659 5.87 25.31 16.06
C PRO A 659 4.81 26.42 16.12
N ASP A 660 5.03 27.47 15.34
CA ASP A 660 3.99 28.47 15.02
C ASP A 660 3.22 28.07 13.76
N ILE A 661 3.89 27.33 12.86
CA ILE A 661 3.38 26.83 11.58
C ILE A 661 3.89 25.40 11.35
N ALA A 662 3.06 24.48 10.88
CA ALA A 662 3.50 23.13 10.53
C ALA A 662 2.89 22.65 9.22
N CYS A 663 3.69 21.96 8.40
CA CYS A 663 3.29 21.48 7.08
C CYS A 663 3.17 19.96 7.09
N PHE A 664 2.10 19.42 6.51
CA PHE A 664 1.87 18.00 6.42
C PHE A 664 1.38 17.59 5.03
N ALA A 665 1.77 16.40 4.58
CA ALA A 665 1.30 15.77 3.35
C ALA A 665 1.49 14.24 3.46
N LYS A 666 1.80 13.57 2.34
CA LYS A 666 2.25 12.16 2.31
C LYS A 666 1.27 11.22 3.01
N LEU A 667 1.62 10.71 4.21
CA LEU A 667 0.76 9.82 5.00
C LEU A 667 -0.60 10.44 5.38
N LEU A 668 -0.75 11.76 5.26
CA LEU A 668 -2.02 12.49 5.46
C LEU A 668 -3.21 11.77 4.80
N THR A 669 -3.08 11.32 3.56
CA THR A 669 -4.15 10.64 2.79
C THR A 669 -3.99 9.12 2.73
N GLY A 670 -3.14 8.56 3.59
CA GLY A 670 -2.64 7.19 3.43
C GLY A 670 -1.82 6.98 2.14
N GLY A 671 -1.55 8.05 1.37
CA GLY A 671 -0.84 8.00 0.10
C GLY A 671 -1.72 7.79 -1.14
N MET A 672 -3.06 7.77 -1.01
CA MET A 672 -3.97 7.47 -2.13
C MET A 672 -4.18 8.63 -3.11
N VAL A 673 -4.14 9.88 -2.62
CA VAL A 673 -4.40 11.07 -3.43
C VAL A 673 -3.58 12.26 -2.91
N PRO A 674 -3.09 13.17 -3.77
CA PRO A 674 -2.37 14.37 -3.34
C PRO A 674 -3.25 15.27 -2.46
N LEU A 675 -2.71 15.66 -1.31
CA LEU A 675 -3.23 16.73 -0.44
C LEU A 675 -2.09 17.17 0.47
N ALA A 676 -2.02 18.47 0.75
CA ALA A 676 -1.16 18.99 1.79
C ALA A 676 -1.89 20.05 2.61
N VAL A 677 -1.42 20.26 3.83
CA VAL A 677 -1.97 21.25 4.75
C VAL A 677 -0.86 22.01 5.45
N THR A 678 -1.10 23.30 5.67
CA THR A 678 -0.28 24.17 6.53
C THR A 678 -1.15 24.58 7.71
N LEU A 679 -0.77 24.15 8.91
CA LEU A 679 -1.42 24.54 10.16
C LEU A 679 -0.73 25.76 10.72
N ALA A 680 -1.49 26.68 11.32
CA ALA A 680 -0.95 27.89 11.91
C ALA A 680 -1.65 28.27 13.22
N THR A 681 -0.92 28.96 14.10
CA THR A 681 -1.48 29.63 15.30
C THR A 681 -2.39 30.80 14.91
N ASP A 682 -3.27 31.22 15.83
CA ASP A 682 -4.08 32.44 15.62
C ASP A 682 -3.21 33.68 15.44
N ALA A 683 -2.08 33.79 16.16
CA ALA A 683 -1.18 34.93 16.03
C ALA A 683 -0.59 35.07 14.61
N VAL A 684 -0.33 33.95 13.93
CA VAL A 684 0.11 33.97 12.52
C VAL A 684 -1.06 34.38 11.62
N PHE A 685 -2.26 33.85 11.84
CA PHE A 685 -3.45 34.22 11.07
C PHE A 685 -3.78 35.71 11.17
N ASP A 686 -3.73 36.27 12.38
CA ASP A 686 -4.05 37.68 12.66
C ASP A 686 -3.09 38.65 11.96
N SER A 687 -1.87 38.22 11.61
CA SER A 687 -0.91 39.03 10.84
C SER A 687 -1.34 39.31 9.38
N PHE A 688 -2.40 38.63 8.92
CA PHE A 688 -3.01 38.83 7.59
C PHE A 688 -4.37 39.55 7.66
N SER A 689 -4.87 39.87 8.85
CA SER A 689 -6.14 40.57 9.03
C SER A 689 -6.06 42.04 8.60
N GLY A 690 -7.10 42.51 7.91
CA GLY A 690 -7.27 43.93 7.57
C GLY A 690 -8.29 44.17 6.46
N ASP A 691 -8.62 45.44 6.23
CA ASP A 691 -9.76 45.84 5.38
C ASP A 691 -9.53 45.72 3.87
N SER A 692 -8.32 45.39 3.44
CA SER A 692 -7.96 45.25 2.03
C SER A 692 -7.58 43.81 1.71
N LYS A 693 -8.06 43.30 0.57
CA LYS A 693 -7.65 42.00 0.03
C LYS A 693 -6.13 41.88 -0.14
N LEU A 694 -5.42 42.99 -0.35
CA LEU A 694 -3.94 43.00 -0.45
C LEU A 694 -3.25 42.68 0.89
N LYS A 695 -3.96 42.77 2.02
CA LYS A 695 -3.44 42.36 3.34
C LYS A 695 -3.58 40.85 3.59
N ALA A 696 -4.53 40.20 2.91
CA ALA A 696 -4.76 38.76 3.01
C ALA A 696 -3.59 37.94 2.46
N LEU A 697 -3.55 36.65 2.83
CA LEU A 697 -2.62 35.70 2.23
C LEU A 697 -3.06 35.36 0.80
N LEU A 698 -2.49 36.05 -0.18
CA LEU A 698 -2.73 35.80 -1.60
C LEU A 698 -1.85 34.65 -2.13
N HIS A 699 -2.16 33.44 -1.67
CA HIS A 699 -1.68 32.17 -2.20
C HIS A 699 -2.93 31.32 -2.50
N GLY A 700 -2.88 30.36 -3.42
CA GLY A 700 -4.02 29.47 -3.63
C GLY A 700 -3.94 28.71 -4.93
N HIS A 701 -4.65 27.59 -5.00
CA HIS A 701 -4.69 26.70 -6.17
C HIS A 701 -6.11 26.22 -6.39
N SER A 702 -6.43 25.84 -7.63
CA SER A 702 -7.76 25.33 -7.96
C SER A 702 -8.17 24.14 -7.09
N TYR A 703 -7.22 23.27 -6.71
CA TYR A 703 -7.47 22.08 -5.89
C TYR A 703 -7.37 22.28 -4.37
N SER A 704 -7.30 23.52 -3.87
CA SER A 704 -7.31 23.78 -2.43
C SER A 704 -8.54 23.12 -1.77
N ALA A 705 -8.29 22.33 -0.73
CA ALA A 705 -9.28 21.57 0.04
C ALA A 705 -10.17 20.63 -0.77
N HIS A 706 -9.73 20.11 -1.93
CA HIS A 706 -10.59 19.24 -2.76
C HIS A 706 -11.20 18.08 -1.97
N ALA A 707 -12.51 17.85 -2.17
CA ALA A 707 -13.33 17.02 -1.29
C ALA A 707 -12.80 15.58 -1.15
N MET A 708 -12.34 14.97 -2.25
CA MET A 708 -11.76 13.62 -2.25
C MET A 708 -10.52 13.53 -1.35
N GLY A 709 -9.61 14.49 -1.43
CA GLY A 709 -8.43 14.55 -0.59
C GLY A 709 -8.78 14.69 0.87
N CYS A 710 -9.68 15.61 1.21
CA CYS A 710 -10.10 15.84 2.58
C CYS A 710 -10.83 14.63 3.20
N ALA A 711 -11.72 13.97 2.46
CA ALA A 711 -12.40 12.76 2.92
C ALA A 711 -11.42 11.60 3.14
N THR A 712 -10.51 11.38 2.18
CA THR A 712 -9.45 10.36 2.26
C THR A 712 -8.54 10.63 3.46
N ALA A 713 -8.17 11.89 3.68
CA ALA A 713 -7.36 12.29 4.84
C ALA A 713 -8.08 12.07 6.16
N ALA A 714 -9.36 12.48 6.26
CA ALA A 714 -10.16 12.26 7.45
C ALA A 714 -10.24 10.76 7.81
N LYS A 715 -10.51 9.92 6.82
CA LYS A 715 -10.53 8.46 6.97
C LYS A 715 -9.17 7.90 7.42
N ALA A 716 -8.07 8.38 6.84
CA ALA A 716 -6.73 7.94 7.20
C ALA A 716 -6.31 8.34 8.62
N ILE A 717 -6.57 9.59 9.01
CA ILE A 717 -6.29 10.07 10.37
C ILE A 717 -7.03 9.21 11.40
N GLN A 718 -8.31 8.95 11.17
CA GLN A 718 -9.12 8.11 12.05
C GLN A 718 -8.61 6.68 12.09
N TRP A 719 -8.30 6.08 10.93
CA TRP A 719 -7.84 4.70 10.83
C TRP A 719 -6.52 4.45 11.55
N PHE A 720 -5.55 5.36 11.40
CA PHE A 720 -4.25 5.22 12.04
C PHE A 720 -4.30 5.44 13.55
N LYS A 721 -5.31 6.14 14.06
CA LYS A 721 -5.46 6.51 15.48
C LYS A 721 -6.41 5.59 16.27
N ASP A 722 -7.19 4.75 15.58
CA ASP A 722 -8.12 3.82 16.21
C ASP A 722 -7.45 2.47 16.53
N PRO A 723 -7.35 2.04 17.81
CA PRO A 723 -6.79 0.74 18.18
C PRO A 723 -7.55 -0.48 17.62
N GLU A 724 -8.80 -0.31 17.18
CA GLU A 724 -9.55 -1.39 16.51
C GLU A 724 -9.05 -1.65 15.08
N THR A 725 -8.54 -0.63 14.39
CA THR A 725 -8.04 -0.73 13.01
C THR A 725 -6.52 -0.70 12.92
N ASN A 726 -5.84 -0.03 13.86
CA ASN A 726 -4.39 -0.01 13.98
C ASN A 726 -3.94 -0.71 15.27
N HIS A 727 -3.67 -1.99 15.15
CA HIS A 727 -3.25 -2.87 16.24
C HIS A 727 -1.82 -2.59 16.78
N ASN A 728 -1.10 -1.64 16.19
CA ASN A 728 0.22 -1.20 16.67
C ASN A 728 0.13 -0.07 17.70
N ILE A 729 -1.03 0.58 17.87
CA ILE A 729 -1.20 1.63 18.88
C ILE A 729 -1.00 1.04 20.28
N THR A 730 -0.17 1.68 21.10
CA THR A 730 0.06 1.29 22.49
C THR A 730 -1.20 1.51 23.34
N SER A 731 -1.26 0.90 24.53
CA SER A 731 -2.40 1.07 25.45
C SER A 731 -2.64 2.54 25.86
N GLN A 732 -1.64 3.40 25.72
CA GLN A 732 -1.71 4.83 26.01
C GLN A 732 -2.28 5.67 24.85
N GLY A 733 -2.37 5.11 23.63
CA GLY A 733 -2.97 5.77 22.48
C GLY A 733 -2.12 6.85 21.80
N LYS A 734 -0.85 7.03 22.21
CA LYS A 734 0.02 8.12 21.74
C LYS A 734 1.15 7.69 20.83
N THR A 735 1.56 6.43 20.95
CA THR A 735 2.71 5.88 20.25
C THR A 735 2.35 4.56 19.58
N LEU A 736 3.07 4.22 18.52
CA LEU A 736 3.14 2.85 18.03
C LEU A 736 4.07 2.03 18.94
N ARG A 737 3.78 0.74 19.07
CA ARG A 737 4.77 -0.23 19.59
C ARG A 737 5.99 -0.28 18.68
N GLU A 738 7.12 -0.74 19.21
CA GLU A 738 8.31 -0.94 18.39
C GLU A 738 8.02 -1.95 17.27
N LEU A 739 8.25 -1.53 16.03
CA LEU A 739 7.98 -2.34 14.84
C LEU A 739 9.21 -3.14 14.41
N TRP A 740 10.40 -2.64 14.73
CA TRP A 740 11.67 -3.22 14.31
C TRP A 740 12.24 -4.10 15.42
N ASP A 741 12.67 -5.30 15.06
CA ASP A 741 13.25 -6.25 16.00
C ASP A 741 14.59 -5.71 16.55
N GLU A 742 14.64 -5.45 17.86
CA GLU A 742 15.76 -4.78 18.51
C GLU A 742 17.06 -5.59 18.42
N GLU A 743 16.99 -6.92 18.52
CA GLU A 743 18.16 -7.79 18.43
C GLU A 743 18.76 -7.73 17.01
N LEU A 744 17.92 -7.84 15.98
CA LEU A 744 18.37 -7.71 14.58
C LEU A 744 18.92 -6.32 14.29
N VAL A 745 18.32 -5.26 14.83
CA VAL A 745 18.82 -3.89 14.71
C VAL A 745 20.22 -3.77 15.32
N GLN A 746 20.45 -4.33 16.51
CA GLN A 746 21.77 -4.34 17.16
C GLN A 746 22.81 -5.11 16.34
N GLN A 747 22.45 -6.29 15.82
CA GLN A 747 23.30 -7.10 14.95
C GLN A 747 23.69 -6.35 13.68
N ILE A 748 22.72 -5.71 12.99
CA ILE A 748 22.98 -4.92 11.79
C ILE A 748 23.87 -3.72 12.11
N SER A 749 23.63 -3.02 13.23
CA SER A 749 24.45 -1.88 13.64
C SER A 749 25.91 -2.22 13.96
N SER A 750 26.19 -3.50 14.24
CA SER A 750 27.54 -4.02 14.55
C SER A 750 28.19 -4.67 13.32
N HIS A 751 27.52 -4.70 12.17
CA HIS A 751 28.04 -5.31 10.96
C HIS A 751 29.13 -4.43 10.34
N SER A 752 30.24 -5.03 9.91
CA SER A 752 31.44 -4.29 9.48
C SER A 752 31.26 -3.40 8.23
N ALA A 753 30.26 -3.70 7.40
CA ALA A 753 29.88 -2.89 6.25
C ALA A 753 28.96 -1.69 6.60
N VAL A 754 28.49 -1.59 7.83
CA VAL A 754 27.53 -0.56 8.27
C VAL A 754 28.27 0.51 9.06
N GLN A 755 28.06 1.77 8.68
CA GLN A 755 28.60 2.94 9.38
C GLN A 755 27.59 3.51 10.38
N ARG A 756 26.31 3.49 10.02
CA ARG A 756 25.25 4.17 10.76
C ARG A 756 23.94 3.41 10.63
N VAL A 757 23.17 3.32 11.72
CA VAL A 757 21.77 2.88 11.71
C VAL A 757 20.89 3.96 12.32
N VAL A 758 19.74 4.22 11.71
CA VAL A 758 18.66 5.05 12.26
C VAL A 758 17.39 4.23 12.22
N VAL A 759 16.75 4.08 13.38
CA VAL A 759 15.50 3.33 13.52
C VAL A 759 14.53 4.12 14.38
N ILE A 760 13.34 4.41 13.87
CA ILE A 760 12.28 5.11 14.60
C ILE A 760 10.92 4.90 13.93
N GLY A 761 9.92 4.46 14.70
CA GLY A 761 8.57 4.23 14.20
C GLY A 761 8.52 3.28 13.01
N THR A 762 8.08 3.77 11.86
CA THR A 762 7.96 3.00 10.60
C THR A 762 9.19 3.10 9.70
N LEU A 763 10.27 3.72 10.18
CA LEU A 763 11.52 3.92 9.43
C LEU A 763 12.66 3.08 10.03
N PHE A 764 13.30 2.31 9.18
CA PHE A 764 14.64 1.76 9.39
C PHE A 764 15.55 2.26 8.26
N ALA A 765 16.73 2.76 8.58
CA ALA A 765 17.73 3.16 7.60
C ALA A 765 19.13 2.77 8.08
N LEU A 766 19.99 2.41 7.12
CA LEU A 766 21.41 2.21 7.36
C LEU A 766 22.24 2.95 6.32
N GLU A 767 23.42 3.38 6.73
CA GLU A 767 24.45 3.92 5.86
C GLU A 767 25.56 2.90 5.74
N LEU A 768 25.90 2.55 4.50
CA LEU A 768 27.03 1.68 4.21
C LEU A 768 28.34 2.44 4.40
N LYS A 769 29.31 1.79 5.05
CA LYS A 769 30.67 2.29 5.17
C LYS A 769 31.33 2.29 3.79
N ALA A 770 31.64 3.47 3.28
CA ALA A 770 32.20 3.67 1.95
C ALA A 770 33.34 4.70 2.00
N ASP A 771 34.25 4.64 1.05
CA ASP A 771 35.25 5.69 0.84
C ASP A 771 34.58 6.95 0.24
N ALA A 772 35.31 8.07 0.22
CA ALA A 772 34.76 9.37 -0.20
C ALA A 772 34.20 9.37 -1.63
N SER A 773 34.70 8.51 -2.53
CA SER A 773 34.17 8.41 -3.90
C SER A 773 32.82 7.68 -3.98
N ASN A 774 32.52 6.86 -2.98
CA ASN A 774 31.33 6.00 -2.88
C ASN A 774 30.37 6.43 -1.77
N SER A 775 30.52 7.64 -1.22
CA SER A 775 29.62 8.20 -0.21
C SER A 775 28.75 9.32 -0.78
N GLY A 776 27.66 9.62 -0.07
CA GLY A 776 26.73 10.71 -0.43
C GLY A 776 25.76 10.35 -1.54
N TYR A 777 24.83 11.26 -1.82
CA TYR A 777 23.65 11.02 -2.66
C TYR A 777 23.95 10.48 -4.07
N ALA A 778 25.06 10.90 -4.69
CA ALA A 778 25.43 10.48 -6.05
C ALA A 778 26.04 9.07 -6.12
N SER A 779 26.32 8.46 -4.96
CA SER A 779 26.93 7.13 -4.90
C SER A 779 26.03 6.05 -5.50
N LEU A 780 26.63 5.15 -6.26
CA LEU A 780 26.00 3.93 -6.76
C LEU A 780 26.34 2.71 -5.90
N TYR A 781 27.06 2.89 -4.78
CA TYR A 781 27.63 1.81 -3.97
C TYR A 781 26.58 0.83 -3.43
N ALA A 782 25.40 1.33 -3.05
CA ALA A 782 24.31 0.50 -2.56
C ALA A 782 23.61 -0.33 -3.66
N LYS A 783 23.85 -0.05 -4.95
CA LYS A 783 23.05 -0.60 -6.08
C LYS A 783 23.04 -2.12 -6.11
N SER A 784 24.18 -2.78 -5.91
CA SER A 784 24.25 -4.26 -5.92
C SER A 784 23.45 -4.88 -4.77
N LEU A 785 23.54 -4.30 -3.57
CA LEU A 785 22.73 -4.73 -2.42
C LEU A 785 21.23 -4.56 -2.66
N LEU A 786 20.81 -3.45 -3.29
CA LEU A 786 19.41 -3.25 -3.65
C LEU A 786 18.90 -4.28 -4.66
N ILE A 787 19.73 -4.69 -5.62
CA ILE A 787 19.38 -5.75 -6.59
C ILE A 787 19.14 -7.07 -5.84
N MET A 788 20.04 -7.44 -4.91
CA MET A 788 19.87 -8.64 -4.08
C MET A 788 18.60 -8.59 -3.21
N LEU A 789 18.26 -7.42 -2.65
CA LEU A 789 17.02 -7.24 -1.88
C LEU A 789 15.76 -7.38 -2.74
N ARG A 790 15.79 -6.91 -3.99
CA ARG A 790 14.68 -7.08 -4.94
C ARG A 790 14.47 -8.53 -5.33
N GLU A 791 15.55 -9.30 -5.48
CA GLU A 791 15.48 -10.76 -5.65
C GLU A 791 14.81 -11.43 -4.46
N ASP A 792 15.06 -10.92 -3.24
CA ASP A 792 14.38 -11.37 -2.02
C ASP A 792 12.94 -10.82 -1.87
N GLY A 793 12.39 -10.15 -2.88
CA GLY A 793 11.04 -9.61 -2.85
C GLY A 793 10.89 -8.33 -2.02
N ILE A 794 11.93 -7.51 -1.92
CA ILE A 794 11.91 -6.23 -1.22
C ILE A 794 12.26 -5.11 -2.21
N PHE A 795 11.26 -4.33 -2.59
CA PHE A 795 11.44 -3.19 -3.47
C PHE A 795 12.00 -1.99 -2.68
N THR A 796 13.26 -1.69 -2.92
CA THR A 796 14.00 -0.60 -2.26
C THR A 796 14.60 0.37 -3.28
N ARG A 797 14.94 1.56 -2.78
CA ARG A 797 15.68 2.60 -3.47
C ARG A 797 16.75 3.16 -2.53
N PRO A 798 17.88 3.64 -3.06
CA PRO A 798 18.93 4.24 -2.26
C PRO A 798 18.70 5.74 -2.06
N LEU A 799 19.36 6.28 -1.05
CA LEU A 799 19.85 7.66 -1.03
C LEU A 799 21.39 7.59 -1.05
N GLY A 800 21.98 7.40 -2.23
CA GLY A 800 23.42 7.16 -2.34
C GLY A 800 23.86 5.84 -1.71
N ASN A 801 24.75 5.91 -0.71
CA ASN A 801 25.18 4.77 0.12
C ASN A 801 24.22 4.46 1.29
N VAL A 802 23.09 5.17 1.41
CA VAL A 802 22.06 4.91 2.42
C VAL A 802 20.97 4.02 1.84
N ILE A 803 20.65 2.95 2.57
CA ILE A 803 19.52 2.04 2.30
C ILE A 803 18.48 2.26 3.39
N TYR A 804 17.21 2.31 3.01
CA TYR A 804 16.13 2.43 3.97
C TYR A 804 15.00 1.45 3.67
N LEU A 805 14.31 1.05 4.73
CA LEU A 805 13.10 0.26 4.73
C LEU A 805 12.02 1.06 5.45
N MET A 806 10.89 1.21 4.78
CA MET A 806 9.78 2.00 5.27
C MET A 806 8.49 1.17 5.15
N CYS A 807 7.73 1.12 6.24
CA CYS A 807 6.46 0.41 6.30
C CYS A 807 5.29 1.37 6.62
N GLY A 808 4.06 0.84 6.62
CA GLY A 808 2.88 1.56 7.07
C GLY A 808 2.73 1.57 8.60
N PRO A 809 1.93 2.49 9.16
CA PRO A 809 1.63 2.51 10.60
C PRO A 809 0.94 1.23 11.12
N CYS A 810 0.23 0.51 10.23
CA CYS A 810 -0.50 -0.72 10.54
C CYS A 810 0.30 -2.00 10.27
N THR A 811 1.55 -1.91 9.79
CA THR A 811 2.38 -3.07 9.44
C THR A 811 2.73 -3.89 10.67
N SER A 812 2.61 -5.21 10.59
CA SER A 812 2.94 -6.06 11.74
C SER A 812 4.47 -6.13 11.96
N PRO A 813 4.95 -6.17 13.22
CA PRO A 813 6.38 -6.33 13.53
C PRO A 813 7.00 -7.59 12.92
N GLU A 814 6.20 -8.63 12.70
CA GLU A 814 6.65 -9.86 12.04
C GLU A 814 7.09 -9.63 10.58
N ILE A 815 6.41 -8.73 9.85
CA ILE A 815 6.83 -8.33 8.51
C ILE A 815 8.16 -7.59 8.60
N CYS A 816 8.28 -6.61 9.49
CA CYS A 816 9.50 -5.84 9.71
C CYS A 816 10.69 -6.73 10.07
N ARG A 817 10.50 -7.70 10.97
CA ARG A 817 11.50 -8.71 11.34
C ARG A 817 11.98 -9.52 10.14
N ARG A 818 11.06 -9.95 9.27
CA ARG A 818 11.41 -10.67 8.03
C ARG A 818 12.21 -9.80 7.05
N LEU A 819 11.86 -8.52 6.92
CA LEU A 819 12.61 -7.57 6.09
C LEU A 819 14.05 -7.40 6.61
N LEU A 820 14.20 -7.21 7.93
CA LEU A 820 15.52 -7.11 8.56
C LEU A 820 16.33 -8.40 8.43
N THR A 821 15.69 -9.56 8.58
CA THR A 821 16.36 -10.88 8.42
C THR A 821 16.95 -11.03 7.01
N LYS A 822 16.19 -10.67 5.97
CA LYS A 822 16.66 -10.69 4.57
C LYS A 822 17.79 -9.67 4.35
N LEU A 823 17.62 -8.46 4.86
CA LEU A 823 18.66 -7.43 4.79
C LEU A 823 19.96 -7.86 5.45
N TYR A 824 19.90 -8.38 6.68
CA TYR A 824 21.05 -8.85 7.42
C TYR A 824 21.78 -9.98 6.69
N LYS A 825 21.03 -10.93 6.11
CA LYS A 825 21.60 -11.98 5.26
C LYS A 825 22.35 -11.39 4.06
N ARG A 826 21.74 -10.46 3.32
CA ARG A 826 22.37 -9.86 2.12
C ARG A 826 23.54 -8.93 2.45
N LEU A 827 23.57 -8.31 3.63
CA LEU A 827 24.74 -7.57 4.12
C LEU A 827 25.97 -8.48 4.28
N GLY A 828 25.77 -9.71 4.76
CA GLY A 828 26.85 -10.71 4.89
C GLY A 828 27.39 -11.19 3.53
N GLU A 829 26.58 -11.15 2.47
CA GLU A 829 26.98 -11.48 1.10
C GLU A 829 27.66 -10.29 0.41
N PHE A 830 27.15 -9.07 0.61
CA PHE A 830 27.69 -7.83 0.05
C PHE A 830 29.14 -7.57 0.45
N ASN A 831 29.53 -7.93 1.68
CA ASN A 831 30.90 -7.71 2.17
C ASN A 831 31.94 -8.69 1.59
N ARG A 832 31.51 -9.70 0.81
CA ARG A 832 32.40 -10.69 0.17
C ARG A 832 32.77 -10.33 -1.27
N THR A 833 32.11 -9.32 -1.85
CA THR A 833 32.41 -8.73 -3.15
C THR A 833 33.21 -7.46 -2.97
#